data_AF-A0A3S0CPU9-F1
#
_entry.id   AF-A0A3S0CPU9-F1
#
_cell.length_a   1.000
_cell.length_b   1.000
_cell.length_c   1.000
_cell.angle_alpha   90.00
_cell.angle_beta   90.00
_cell.angle_gamma   90.00
#
_symmetry.space_group_name_H-M   'P 1'
#
loop_
_entity.id
_entity.type
_entity.pdbx_description
1 polymer ?
#
loop_
_entity_poly.entity_id
_entity_poly.type
_entity_poly.pdbx_seq_one_letter_code
_entity_poly.pdbx_strand_id
1 'polypeptide(L)'
;MTVPRSPLRLTLWCLAAVSGLVTLVLLIATLALPGWLTGRGVQLASEGLGRTVHVDAVQVQPWRLALVMQGLTVAGRGEGQPPLFTLERLDAALSLRSLLRGRLVVESVQLDRPSLRLARTAPGRYDIDDLLQRFAAKPGEAEPQEPQFAVYNIALRDGQVAFDDRPVQRRHELAGLHLTLPFLSTLPADVQVQVRPSLRGVLDGVAFDSQAEALPFGDVSRGRLLLKLAGLDLAPLAAYLPESLPARLKAGRLDLDLALDFVEAAKQAPTVKLSGDVQLHDLAVTQPDGAPWFGATRLRVPLVDVQPLRRQVALGSIVLDAPSLMWRPMPAAAEAAAPSTAAPWQGRIAGLTVQAGRVVWRDLSLDDIEIQSGAATWPLKGITPVQASLRLDDARLSARARVSAERLEAEATVRDLALARLAPLLPLPGGARLSATLSSEFGVTLANPLMPGAADRTQLTLAALHITDARLALPGAPSLARLAGLQVDKASLDGAARLVTLGQVTLSGPRVELARDADGRLNADPLLPPPPDAHPAATAPWQVRLAGLAVDGGALRWRDLAVPASMRAIAVAVEPVKLRLGPLAWPGKSAVPVQLSAQLAPLGADERPVVASAGTLQWSGRATGAPLALSGAVQARALPLHVFNAYLDPAWGLQLQRAELGARADVELRQEASGAWAGKLDGDLRVGPLALLQARVIDGQRVIGEDLLSWQSLQLEGVQLALAPDAPPRMAVREAQLDDAYARLIINEQGRLNLRDIRPADAARAASAPEGAASLPAPEISAERIRLNRGIVDFSDRFVRPNYSARLSELQGSLGAFSTGSPAMAPLTLRGKVAGTGLLEIDGQLKPGAPLALDVAANATDIELAPLSPYAAKYAGYAIERGKLSTRLRYQVQPGGELQASNQIILNQLTFGEQVDSPDATSLPVRFAVALLKDRDGIIDVNLPVSGSLSDPQFSVGGLVWKLFLNLIGKALTAPFSLFGGSERPEEAQVFFQPGGAELAAVDQLDRVARLLIERPGLQLALTGWAGIAAESQTLREQQLDRALRAENAPTPEAALKRLYQAARLPSKPRNALGLVKDLPPEQMRGLLLGSYKVDDEALRQLAVARAAAVRDALLARGAPNARVFLAAPKVCDQACDETWRPHVELSLGVH
;
A
#
# COMPACT_ATOMS: atom_id res chain seq x y z
N MET A 1 -122.64 -57.11 58.36
CA MET A 1 -122.18 -57.69 57.07
C MET A 1 -122.05 -56.58 56.04
N THR A 2 -120.84 -56.08 55.80
CA THR A 2 -120.47 -55.33 54.58
C THR A 2 -118.94 -55.32 54.48
N VAL A 3 -118.42 -55.96 53.45
CA VAL A 3 -116.99 -56.21 53.19
C VAL A 3 -116.33 -54.92 52.65
N PRO A 4 -115.08 -54.58 53.06
CA PRO A 4 -114.36 -53.43 52.51
C PRO A 4 -113.88 -53.72 51.08
N ARG A 5 -114.20 -52.82 50.14
CA ARG A 5 -113.66 -52.85 48.76
C ARG A 5 -112.18 -52.47 48.79
N SER A 6 -111.33 -53.46 48.54
CA SER A 6 -109.88 -53.28 48.52
C SER A 6 -109.45 -52.29 47.42
N PRO A 7 -108.59 -51.29 47.71
CA PRO A 7 -107.97 -50.43 46.70
C PRO A 7 -107.09 -51.18 45.67
N LEU A 8 -106.89 -52.49 45.84
CA LEU A 8 -106.17 -53.39 44.94
C LEU A 8 -106.85 -53.63 43.58
N ARG A 9 -108.19 -53.57 43.46
CA ARG A 9 -108.86 -53.87 42.17
C ARG A 9 -108.83 -52.69 41.20
N LEU A 10 -109.00 -51.46 41.68
CA LEU A 10 -108.94 -50.26 40.83
C LEU A 10 -107.52 -50.00 40.34
N THR A 11 -106.52 -50.27 41.18
CA THR A 11 -105.11 -50.24 40.79
C THR A 11 -104.78 -51.30 39.74
N LEU A 12 -105.31 -52.53 39.84
CA LEU A 12 -105.12 -53.59 38.82
C LEU A 12 -105.73 -53.25 37.45
N TRP A 13 -106.93 -52.67 37.39
CA TRP A 13 -107.56 -52.27 36.11
C TRP A 13 -106.87 -51.05 35.48
N CYS A 14 -106.44 -50.07 36.27
CA CYS A 14 -105.58 -48.99 35.77
C CYS A 14 -104.24 -49.53 35.26
N LEU A 15 -103.61 -50.49 35.96
CA LEU A 15 -102.37 -51.11 35.51
C LEU A 15 -102.54 -51.89 34.20
N ALA A 16 -103.64 -52.62 34.05
CA ALA A 16 -103.96 -53.37 32.82
C ALA A 16 -104.28 -52.44 31.64
N ALA A 17 -105.01 -51.34 31.87
CA ALA A 17 -105.30 -50.34 30.84
C ALA A 17 -104.04 -49.58 30.40
N VAL A 18 -103.17 -49.19 31.34
CA VAL A 18 -101.87 -48.57 31.05
C VAL A 18 -100.94 -49.56 30.34
N SER A 19 -100.87 -50.82 30.79
CA SER A 19 -100.09 -51.87 30.14
C SER A 19 -100.59 -52.15 28.72
N GLY A 20 -101.92 -52.21 28.52
CA GLY A 20 -102.53 -52.39 27.20
C GLY A 20 -102.23 -51.21 26.26
N LEU A 21 -102.33 -49.97 26.77
CA LEU A 21 -101.99 -48.77 26.01
C LEU A 21 -100.51 -48.71 25.65
N VAL A 22 -99.60 -49.02 26.59
CA VAL A 22 -98.15 -49.08 26.34
C VAL A 22 -97.81 -50.16 25.32
N THR A 23 -98.43 -51.35 25.42
CA THR A 23 -98.23 -52.44 24.47
C THR A 23 -98.74 -52.05 23.08
N LEU A 24 -99.90 -51.39 22.98
CA LEU A 24 -100.45 -50.87 21.73
C LEU A 24 -99.55 -49.80 21.11
N VAL A 25 -99.05 -48.85 21.90
CA VAL A 25 -98.12 -47.79 21.44
C VAL A 25 -96.81 -48.40 20.96
N LEU A 26 -96.23 -49.35 21.70
CA LEU A 26 -95.02 -50.07 21.28
C LEU A 26 -95.25 -50.88 20.01
N LEU A 27 -96.41 -51.54 19.87
CA LEU A 27 -96.79 -52.30 18.67
C LEU A 27 -96.91 -51.38 17.45
N ILE A 28 -97.59 -50.24 17.60
CA ILE A 28 -97.70 -49.20 16.57
C ILE A 28 -96.31 -48.66 16.22
N ALA A 29 -95.48 -48.37 17.21
CA ALA A 29 -94.10 -47.94 16.99
C ALA A 29 -93.27 -49.01 16.26
N THR A 30 -93.50 -50.30 16.48
CA THR A 30 -92.79 -51.35 15.73
C THR A 30 -93.29 -51.60 14.32
N LEU A 31 -94.59 -51.47 14.05
CA LEU A 31 -95.17 -51.83 12.75
C LEU A 31 -95.33 -50.62 11.82
N ALA A 32 -95.76 -49.47 12.36
CA ALA A 32 -96.05 -48.27 11.56
C ALA A 32 -94.83 -47.35 11.43
N LEU A 33 -94.03 -47.20 12.49
CA LEU A 33 -92.92 -46.24 12.50
C LEU A 33 -91.83 -46.56 11.46
N PRO A 34 -91.41 -47.82 11.21
CA PRO A 34 -90.44 -48.12 10.15
C PRO A 34 -90.92 -47.69 8.77
N GLY A 35 -92.16 -48.08 8.40
CA GLY A 35 -92.75 -47.71 7.10
C GLY A 35 -93.02 -46.22 6.97
N TRP A 36 -93.37 -45.54 8.07
CA TRP A 36 -93.49 -44.08 8.08
C TRP A 36 -92.13 -43.42 7.87
N LEU A 37 -91.08 -43.87 8.57
CA LEU A 37 -89.73 -43.32 8.45
C LEU A 37 -89.13 -43.53 7.06
N THR A 38 -89.28 -44.71 6.45
CA THR A 38 -88.80 -44.97 5.06
C THR A 38 -89.67 -44.30 3.98
N GLY A 39 -90.91 -43.92 4.30
CA GLY A 39 -91.83 -43.22 3.39
C GLY A 39 -91.90 -41.72 3.65
N ARG A 40 -92.89 -41.30 4.47
CA ARG A 40 -93.16 -39.88 4.74
C ARG A 40 -92.02 -39.19 5.50
N GLY A 41 -91.32 -39.90 6.37
CA GLY A 41 -90.16 -39.38 7.12
C GLY A 41 -89.00 -39.01 6.18
N VAL A 42 -88.62 -39.90 5.27
CA VAL A 42 -87.65 -39.62 4.19
C VAL A 42 -88.12 -38.47 3.30
N GLN A 43 -89.40 -38.39 2.95
CA GLN A 43 -89.95 -37.30 2.15
C GLN A 43 -89.83 -35.95 2.89
N LEU A 44 -90.20 -35.90 4.17
CA LEU A 44 -90.07 -34.69 5.01
C LEU A 44 -88.61 -34.30 5.22
N ALA A 45 -87.71 -35.27 5.41
CA ALA A 45 -86.27 -35.03 5.50
C ALA A 45 -85.73 -34.47 4.18
N SER A 46 -86.20 -34.99 3.04
CA SER A 46 -85.83 -34.51 1.71
C SER A 46 -86.35 -33.11 1.43
N GLU A 47 -87.61 -32.83 1.81
CA GLU A 47 -88.22 -31.50 1.75
C GLU A 47 -87.49 -30.52 2.68
N GLY A 48 -87.13 -30.94 3.90
CA GLY A 48 -86.45 -30.12 4.89
C GLY A 48 -85.02 -29.76 4.51
N LEU A 49 -84.26 -30.73 3.98
CA LEU A 49 -82.90 -30.52 3.48
C LEU A 49 -82.90 -29.88 2.08
N GLY A 50 -83.96 -30.05 1.28
CA GLY A 50 -83.93 -29.67 -0.13
C GLY A 50 -83.04 -30.58 -0.98
N ARG A 51 -82.69 -31.78 -0.48
CA ARG A 51 -81.91 -32.81 -1.16
C ARG A 51 -82.54 -34.17 -0.94
N THR A 52 -82.45 -35.06 -1.93
CA THR A 52 -83.01 -36.41 -1.80
C THR A 52 -82.30 -37.17 -0.67
N VAL A 53 -83.08 -37.61 0.31
CA VAL A 53 -82.64 -38.54 1.36
C VAL A 53 -83.13 -39.94 0.99
N HIS A 54 -82.33 -40.96 1.25
CA HIS A 54 -82.72 -42.35 1.11
C HIS A 54 -82.29 -43.14 2.33
N VAL A 55 -83.07 -44.16 2.71
CA VAL A 55 -82.78 -45.05 3.82
C VAL A 55 -83.15 -46.46 3.37
N ASP A 56 -82.20 -47.39 3.39
CA ASP A 56 -82.40 -48.76 2.93
C ASP A 56 -83.37 -49.53 3.85
N ALA A 57 -83.16 -49.44 5.16
CA ALA A 57 -84.00 -50.12 6.14
C ALA A 57 -84.05 -49.40 7.49
N VAL A 58 -85.20 -49.48 8.16
CA VAL A 58 -85.41 -48.99 9.52
C VAL A 58 -85.99 -50.12 10.37
N GLN A 59 -85.46 -50.30 11.58
CA GLN A 59 -85.92 -51.29 12.55
C GLN A 59 -86.14 -50.61 13.89
N VAL A 60 -87.28 -50.87 14.51
CA VAL A 60 -87.60 -50.38 15.86
C VAL A 60 -87.54 -51.57 16.82
N GLN A 61 -86.77 -51.45 17.89
CA GLN A 61 -86.63 -52.46 18.94
C GLN A 61 -87.38 -51.97 20.19
N PRO A 62 -88.62 -52.42 20.43
CA PRO A 62 -89.51 -51.83 21.44
C PRO A 62 -89.00 -52.08 22.87
N TRP A 63 -88.38 -53.23 23.13
CA TRP A 63 -87.85 -53.60 24.45
C TRP A 63 -86.65 -52.74 24.87
N ARG A 64 -85.87 -52.27 23.88
CA ARG A 64 -84.73 -51.36 24.07
C ARG A 64 -85.10 -49.89 23.84
N LEU A 65 -86.34 -49.60 23.44
CA LEU A 65 -86.76 -48.31 22.89
C LEU A 65 -85.74 -47.75 21.86
N ALA A 66 -85.19 -48.64 21.02
CA ALA A 66 -84.11 -48.31 20.09
C ALA A 66 -84.58 -48.25 18.64
N LEU A 67 -84.02 -47.31 17.89
CA LEU A 67 -84.18 -47.13 16.46
C LEU A 67 -82.85 -47.49 15.79
N VAL A 68 -82.87 -48.51 14.94
CA VAL A 68 -81.74 -48.91 14.11
C VAL A 68 -82.05 -48.56 12.65
N MET A 69 -81.27 -47.69 12.04
CA MET A 69 -81.38 -47.35 10.61
C MET A 69 -80.16 -47.86 9.85
N GLN A 70 -80.36 -48.40 8.65
CA GLN A 70 -79.30 -48.90 7.78
C GLN A 70 -79.33 -48.17 6.45
N GLY A 71 -78.15 -47.87 5.90
CA GLY A 71 -77.99 -47.30 4.56
C GLY A 71 -78.64 -45.93 4.37
N LEU A 72 -78.43 -45.01 5.33
CA LEU A 72 -78.89 -43.63 5.18
C LEU A 72 -77.97 -42.90 4.20
N THR A 73 -78.52 -42.31 3.15
CA THR A 73 -77.79 -41.51 2.17
C THR A 73 -78.49 -40.17 1.90
N VAL A 74 -77.71 -39.11 1.75
CA VAL A 74 -78.16 -37.76 1.39
C VAL A 74 -77.47 -37.38 0.09
N ALA A 75 -78.25 -37.07 -0.94
CA ALA A 75 -77.75 -36.75 -2.27
C ALA A 75 -76.81 -35.53 -2.29
N GLY A 76 -75.92 -35.50 -3.28
CA GLY A 76 -75.15 -34.30 -3.62
C GLY A 76 -76.03 -33.19 -4.21
N ARG A 77 -75.43 -32.06 -4.55
CA ARG A 77 -76.17 -30.87 -5.03
C ARG A 77 -76.77 -31.02 -6.44
N GLY A 78 -76.23 -31.91 -7.27
CA GLY A 78 -76.69 -32.14 -8.65
C GLY A 78 -76.81 -33.62 -8.99
N GLU A 79 -77.63 -33.94 -10.00
CA GLU A 79 -77.78 -35.32 -10.49
C GLU A 79 -76.43 -35.90 -10.96
N GLY A 80 -76.15 -37.15 -10.56
CA GLY A 80 -74.89 -37.84 -10.87
C GLY A 80 -73.69 -37.44 -9.99
N GLN A 81 -73.83 -36.48 -9.06
CA GLN A 81 -72.79 -36.17 -8.08
C GLN A 81 -72.77 -37.21 -6.95
N PRO A 82 -71.61 -37.48 -6.35
CA PRO A 82 -71.53 -38.37 -5.20
C PRO A 82 -72.40 -37.86 -4.04
N PRO A 83 -72.88 -38.76 -3.16
CA PRO A 83 -73.69 -38.38 -2.00
C PRO A 83 -72.92 -37.44 -1.06
N LEU A 84 -73.61 -36.44 -0.53
CA LEU A 84 -73.10 -35.50 0.49
C LEU A 84 -72.78 -36.25 1.79
N PHE A 85 -73.70 -37.11 2.22
CA PHE A 85 -73.57 -37.85 3.47
C PHE A 85 -74.06 -39.28 3.26
N THR A 86 -73.33 -40.24 3.80
CA THR A 86 -73.75 -41.64 3.86
C THR A 86 -73.49 -42.18 5.25
N LEU A 87 -74.32 -43.09 5.72
CA LEU A 87 -74.21 -43.74 7.02
C LEU A 87 -74.65 -45.19 6.86
N GLU A 88 -73.74 -46.12 7.15
CA GLU A 88 -74.02 -47.54 7.03
C GLU A 88 -75.04 -47.98 8.08
N ARG A 89 -74.87 -47.54 9.33
CA ARG A 89 -75.79 -47.86 10.41
C ARG A 89 -75.87 -46.75 11.48
N LEU A 90 -77.09 -46.41 11.87
CA LEU A 90 -77.43 -45.66 13.09
C LEU A 90 -78.06 -46.61 14.11
N ASP A 91 -77.65 -46.56 15.36
CA ASP A 91 -78.32 -47.23 16.50
C ASP A 91 -78.55 -46.18 17.60
N ALA A 92 -79.81 -45.78 17.82
CA ALA A 92 -80.18 -44.75 18.79
C ALA A 92 -81.24 -45.28 19.75
N ALA A 93 -80.97 -45.27 21.07
CA ALA A 93 -81.88 -45.78 22.09
C ALA A 93 -82.39 -44.68 23.01
N LEU A 94 -83.70 -44.64 23.29
CA LEU A 94 -84.31 -43.75 24.26
C LEU A 94 -84.36 -44.38 25.65
N SER A 95 -84.18 -43.59 26.70
CA SER A 95 -84.36 -44.07 28.07
C SER A 95 -85.85 -44.19 28.42
N LEU A 96 -86.26 -45.27 29.07
CA LEU A 96 -87.59 -45.40 29.68
C LEU A 96 -87.93 -44.24 30.64
N ARG A 97 -86.90 -43.62 31.25
CA ARG A 97 -87.05 -42.46 32.14
C ARG A 97 -87.59 -41.22 31.42
N SER A 98 -87.39 -41.11 30.10
CA SER A 98 -87.93 -40.00 29.31
C SER A 98 -89.44 -39.98 29.25
N LEU A 99 -90.05 -41.17 29.10
CA LEU A 99 -91.50 -41.32 29.05
C LEU A 99 -92.16 -41.00 30.39
N LEU A 100 -91.44 -41.21 31.51
CA LEU A 100 -91.95 -40.98 32.86
C LEU A 100 -91.81 -39.53 33.36
N ARG A 101 -90.77 -38.80 32.90
CA ARG A 101 -90.42 -37.46 33.43
C ARG A 101 -90.66 -36.32 32.45
N GLY A 102 -91.12 -36.59 31.24
CA GLY A 102 -91.38 -35.57 30.21
C GLY A 102 -90.12 -34.84 29.73
N ARG A 103 -88.92 -35.45 29.87
CA ARG A 103 -87.63 -34.89 29.43
C ARG A 103 -86.95 -35.85 28.45
N LEU A 104 -86.32 -35.32 27.41
CA LEU A 104 -85.62 -36.15 26.41
C LEU A 104 -84.29 -36.66 26.98
N VAL A 105 -84.19 -37.98 27.14
CA VAL A 105 -83.00 -38.70 27.62
C VAL A 105 -82.71 -39.84 26.65
N VAL A 106 -81.63 -39.70 25.90
CA VAL A 106 -81.16 -40.69 24.94
C VAL A 106 -80.07 -41.52 25.61
N GLU A 107 -80.23 -42.84 25.65
CA GLU A 107 -79.34 -43.78 26.35
C GLU A 107 -78.07 -44.12 25.57
N SER A 108 -78.17 -44.19 24.23
CA SER A 108 -77.01 -44.38 23.35
C SER A 108 -77.30 -43.84 21.95
N VAL A 109 -76.26 -43.34 21.28
CA VAL A 109 -76.28 -42.99 19.86
C VAL A 109 -74.99 -43.48 19.22
N GLN A 110 -75.08 -44.47 18.34
CA GLN A 110 -73.93 -45.04 17.64
C GLN A 110 -74.08 -44.82 16.14
N LEU A 111 -73.05 -44.24 15.53
CA LEU A 111 -72.94 -44.04 14.09
C LEU A 111 -71.78 -44.89 13.55
N ASP A 112 -72.08 -45.89 12.74
CA ASP A 112 -71.08 -46.75 12.10
C ASP A 112 -70.85 -46.32 10.64
N ARG A 113 -69.57 -46.12 10.28
CA ARG A 113 -69.07 -45.68 8.97
C ARG A 113 -69.79 -44.46 8.36
N PRO A 114 -69.96 -43.34 9.08
CA PRO A 114 -70.45 -42.12 8.45
C PRO A 114 -69.41 -41.55 7.48
N SER A 115 -69.78 -41.28 6.23
CA SER A 115 -68.94 -40.58 5.25
C SER A 115 -69.59 -39.25 4.85
N LEU A 116 -68.89 -38.14 5.11
CA LEU A 116 -69.29 -36.78 4.74
C LEU A 116 -68.38 -36.26 3.63
N ARG A 117 -68.96 -35.67 2.58
CA ARG A 117 -68.22 -35.04 1.48
C ARG A 117 -68.59 -33.57 1.40
N LEU A 118 -67.61 -32.70 1.59
CA LEU A 118 -67.79 -31.25 1.51
C LEU A 118 -66.91 -30.71 0.38
N ALA A 119 -67.39 -29.75 -0.38
CA ALA A 119 -66.60 -29.10 -1.43
C ALA A 119 -66.71 -27.58 -1.35
N ARG A 120 -65.58 -26.90 -1.25
CA ARG A 120 -65.51 -25.45 -1.43
C ARG A 120 -65.41 -25.16 -2.92
N THR A 121 -66.43 -24.49 -3.47
CA THR A 121 -66.57 -24.29 -4.92
C THR A 121 -65.98 -22.96 -5.38
N ALA A 122 -66.01 -21.93 -4.53
CA ALA A 122 -65.40 -20.62 -4.75
C ALA A 122 -65.00 -20.00 -3.39
N PRO A 123 -64.22 -18.90 -3.36
CA PRO A 123 -63.93 -18.21 -2.11
C PRO A 123 -65.22 -17.84 -1.35
N GLY A 124 -65.39 -18.38 -0.13
CA GLY A 124 -66.59 -18.17 0.69
C GLY A 124 -67.85 -18.90 0.24
N ARG A 125 -67.77 -19.78 -0.78
CA ARG A 125 -68.92 -20.57 -1.26
C ARG A 125 -68.68 -22.07 -1.18
N TYR A 126 -69.65 -22.79 -0.64
CA TYR A 126 -69.59 -24.23 -0.45
C TYR A 126 -70.70 -24.94 -1.22
N ASP A 127 -70.48 -26.21 -1.52
CA ASP A 127 -71.47 -27.09 -2.12
C ASP A 127 -72.68 -27.32 -1.21
N ILE A 128 -72.63 -26.90 0.06
CA ILE A 128 -73.71 -26.92 1.05
C ILE A 128 -74.36 -25.56 1.33
N ASP A 129 -73.98 -24.47 0.63
CA ASP A 129 -74.54 -23.13 0.89
C ASP A 129 -76.06 -23.09 0.76
N ASP A 130 -76.64 -23.91 -0.13
CA ASP A 130 -78.09 -24.09 -0.28
C ASP A 130 -78.75 -24.60 1.02
N LEU A 131 -78.07 -25.52 1.73
CA LEU A 131 -78.52 -26.02 3.03
C LEU A 131 -78.41 -24.93 4.09
N LEU A 132 -77.25 -24.26 4.16
CA LEU A 132 -76.98 -23.21 5.15
C LEU A 132 -77.97 -22.04 5.03
N GLN A 133 -78.22 -21.56 3.80
CA GLN A 133 -79.19 -20.49 3.55
C GLN A 133 -80.62 -20.92 3.91
N ARG A 134 -81.00 -22.16 3.59
CA ARG A 134 -82.32 -22.70 3.91
C ARG A 134 -82.56 -22.81 5.43
N PHE A 135 -81.53 -23.17 6.19
CA PHE A 135 -81.61 -23.19 7.65
C PHE A 135 -81.55 -21.78 8.28
N ALA A 136 -80.82 -20.84 7.67
CA ALA A 136 -80.75 -19.44 8.13
C ALA A 136 -82.01 -18.62 7.84
N ALA A 137 -82.77 -18.96 6.80
CA ALA A 137 -83.97 -18.23 6.34
C ALA A 137 -85.23 -18.40 7.21
N LYS A 138 -85.11 -18.91 8.45
CA LYS A 138 -86.20 -18.93 9.44
C LYS A 138 -86.02 -17.83 10.50
N PRO A 139 -86.58 -16.63 10.32
CA PRO A 139 -86.63 -15.63 11.38
C PRO A 139 -87.91 -15.77 12.22
N GLY A 140 -87.76 -15.73 13.54
CA GLY A 140 -88.82 -15.36 14.48
C GLY A 140 -89.52 -16.50 15.20
N GLU A 141 -88.93 -16.98 16.29
CA GLU A 141 -89.68 -17.52 17.44
C GLU A 141 -88.92 -17.15 18.72
N ALA A 142 -89.68 -16.89 19.80
CA ALA A 142 -89.27 -16.23 21.04
C ALA A 142 -88.00 -16.80 21.72
N GLU A 143 -87.40 -16.03 22.64
CA GLU A 143 -86.27 -16.45 23.49
C GLU A 143 -86.38 -17.93 23.86
N PRO A 144 -85.50 -18.80 23.35
CA PRO A 144 -85.60 -20.22 23.61
C PRO A 144 -85.30 -20.46 25.09
N GLN A 145 -86.28 -21.01 25.83
CA GLN A 145 -85.95 -21.67 27.10
C GLN A 145 -84.94 -22.79 26.80
N GLU A 146 -83.85 -22.85 27.57
CA GLU A 146 -82.80 -23.85 27.37
C GLU A 146 -83.41 -25.26 27.41
N PRO A 147 -83.33 -26.04 26.32
CA PRO A 147 -83.92 -27.37 26.29
C PRO A 147 -83.21 -28.27 27.29
N GLN A 148 -83.97 -28.90 28.19
CA GLN A 148 -83.46 -29.88 29.16
C GLN A 148 -83.37 -31.26 28.51
N PHE A 149 -82.16 -31.71 28.22
CA PHE A 149 -81.91 -33.03 27.61
C PHE A 149 -80.65 -33.69 28.18
N ALA A 150 -80.57 -35.01 28.00
CA ALA A 150 -79.35 -35.78 28.26
C ALA A 150 -79.15 -36.85 27.17
N VAL A 151 -77.95 -36.96 26.63
CA VAL A 151 -77.57 -37.98 25.64
C VAL A 151 -76.34 -38.71 26.17
N TYR A 152 -76.47 -40.02 26.41
CA TYR A 152 -75.40 -40.88 26.89
C TYR A 152 -74.80 -41.70 25.75
N ASN A 153 -73.58 -42.21 25.93
CA ASN A 153 -72.90 -43.17 25.06
C ASN A 153 -72.95 -42.80 23.57
N ILE A 154 -72.50 -41.59 23.23
CA ILE A 154 -72.38 -41.15 21.85
C ILE A 154 -71.08 -41.71 21.28
N ALA A 155 -71.18 -42.54 20.24
CA ALA A 155 -70.03 -43.13 19.57
C ALA A 155 -70.12 -42.98 18.05
N LEU A 156 -69.00 -42.65 17.43
CA LEU A 156 -68.82 -42.68 15.98
C LEU A 156 -67.67 -43.64 15.67
N ARG A 157 -67.86 -44.59 14.75
CA ARG A 157 -66.86 -45.59 14.38
C ARG A 157 -66.55 -45.54 12.89
N ASP A 158 -65.26 -45.57 12.55
CA ASP A 158 -64.75 -45.64 11.18
C ASP A 158 -65.32 -44.55 10.25
N GLY A 159 -65.48 -43.32 10.76
CA GLY A 159 -65.99 -42.21 9.98
C GLY A 159 -64.99 -41.67 8.95
N GLN A 160 -65.51 -41.04 7.91
CA GLN A 160 -64.72 -40.40 6.86
C GLN A 160 -65.26 -39.00 6.57
N VAL A 161 -64.37 -38.02 6.39
CA VAL A 161 -64.71 -36.70 5.87
C VAL A 161 -63.77 -36.39 4.71
N ALA A 162 -64.30 -36.22 3.51
CA ALA A 162 -63.53 -35.75 2.36
C ALA A 162 -63.89 -34.29 2.08
N PHE A 163 -62.88 -33.41 2.09
CA PHE A 163 -63.04 -31.99 1.81
C PHE A 163 -62.31 -31.62 0.51
N ASP A 164 -63.04 -31.20 -0.51
CA ASP A 164 -62.53 -30.77 -1.83
C ASP A 164 -62.51 -29.24 -1.92
N ASP A 165 -61.34 -28.62 -1.75
CA ASP A 165 -61.14 -27.17 -1.86
C ASP A 165 -60.65 -26.79 -3.27
N ARG A 166 -61.60 -26.52 -4.16
CA ARG A 166 -61.34 -26.22 -5.57
C ARG A 166 -60.61 -24.90 -5.80
N PRO A 167 -60.89 -23.79 -5.08
CA PRO A 167 -60.12 -22.55 -5.19
C PRO A 167 -58.60 -22.72 -5.07
N VAL A 168 -58.16 -23.63 -4.20
CA VAL A 168 -56.72 -23.91 -3.99
C VAL A 168 -56.28 -25.24 -4.60
N GLN A 169 -57.17 -25.92 -5.33
CA GLN A 169 -56.98 -27.23 -5.98
C GLN A 169 -56.41 -28.31 -5.04
N ARG A 170 -56.92 -28.35 -3.80
CA ARG A 170 -56.50 -29.34 -2.79
C ARG A 170 -57.67 -30.15 -2.28
N ARG A 171 -57.41 -31.42 -1.98
CA ARG A 171 -58.37 -32.32 -1.34
C ARG A 171 -57.77 -32.82 -0.04
N HIS A 172 -58.52 -32.65 1.04
CA HIS A 172 -58.20 -33.16 2.37
C HIS A 172 -59.07 -34.37 2.68
N GLU A 173 -58.49 -35.37 3.34
CA GLU A 173 -59.18 -36.58 3.73
C GLU A 173 -58.94 -36.88 5.21
N LEU A 174 -60.03 -36.96 5.95
CA LEU A 174 -60.08 -37.46 7.31
C LEU A 174 -60.68 -38.86 7.26
N ALA A 175 -59.93 -39.90 7.60
CA ALA A 175 -60.36 -41.28 7.53
C ALA A 175 -60.24 -41.98 8.89
N GLY A 176 -60.99 -43.07 9.08
CA GLY A 176 -60.92 -43.89 10.32
C GLY A 176 -61.29 -43.10 11.58
N LEU A 177 -62.22 -42.15 11.47
CA LEU A 177 -62.61 -41.29 12.58
C LEU A 177 -63.33 -42.12 13.64
N HIS A 178 -62.83 -42.09 14.88
CA HIS A 178 -63.51 -42.68 16.03
C HIS A 178 -63.73 -41.60 17.10
N LEU A 179 -65.00 -41.27 17.37
CA LEU A 179 -65.40 -40.39 18.45
C LEU A 179 -66.04 -41.22 19.56
N THR A 180 -65.61 -41.02 20.80
CA THR A 180 -66.31 -41.54 21.98
C THR A 180 -66.62 -40.38 22.91
N LEU A 181 -67.90 -40.09 23.12
CA LEU A 181 -68.41 -39.04 24.00
C LEU A 181 -69.33 -39.69 25.04
N PRO A 182 -68.88 -39.84 26.30
CA PRO A 182 -69.59 -40.63 27.32
C PRO A 182 -71.00 -40.14 27.65
N PHE A 183 -71.19 -38.82 27.79
CA PHE A 183 -72.51 -38.21 27.94
C PHE A 183 -72.47 -36.70 27.66
N LEU A 184 -73.62 -36.13 27.36
CA LEU A 184 -73.86 -34.69 27.20
C LEU A 184 -75.22 -34.37 27.84
N SER A 185 -75.26 -33.55 28.89
CA SER A 185 -76.50 -33.28 29.66
C SER A 185 -76.60 -31.82 30.07
N THR A 186 -77.76 -31.20 29.81
CA THR A 186 -78.14 -29.88 30.30
C THR A 186 -78.98 -29.97 31.59
N LEU A 187 -79.11 -31.16 32.19
CA LEU A 187 -79.88 -31.35 33.42
C LEU A 187 -79.13 -30.75 34.63
N PRO A 188 -79.80 -30.00 35.53
CA PRO A 188 -79.14 -29.33 36.67
C PRO A 188 -78.31 -30.23 37.59
N ALA A 189 -78.59 -31.54 37.64
CA ALA A 189 -77.82 -32.49 38.45
C ALA A 189 -76.50 -32.93 37.79
N ASP A 190 -76.39 -32.82 36.46
CA ASP A 190 -75.30 -33.39 35.66
C ASP A 190 -74.38 -32.31 35.06
N VAL A 191 -74.78 -31.03 35.08
CA VAL A 191 -73.98 -29.91 34.54
C VAL A 191 -72.62 -29.72 35.22
N GLN A 192 -72.44 -30.26 36.44
CA GLN A 192 -71.16 -30.24 37.16
C GLN A 192 -70.29 -31.50 36.94
N VAL A 193 -70.74 -32.46 36.13
CA VAL A 193 -70.00 -33.70 35.88
C VAL A 193 -69.05 -33.50 34.70
N GLN A 194 -67.77 -33.80 34.90
CA GLN A 194 -66.74 -33.65 33.87
C GLN A 194 -66.90 -34.72 32.79
N VAL A 195 -67.02 -34.29 31.54
CA VAL A 195 -67.13 -35.17 30.37
C VAL A 195 -65.75 -35.37 29.75
N ARG A 196 -65.40 -36.61 29.38
CA ARG A 196 -64.12 -36.94 28.74
C ARG A 196 -64.28 -37.47 27.31
N PRO A 197 -64.47 -36.60 26.30
CA PRO A 197 -64.49 -37.06 24.92
C PRO A 197 -63.11 -37.50 24.43
N SER A 198 -63.08 -38.48 23.52
CA SER A 198 -61.87 -38.84 22.76
C SER A 198 -62.19 -38.90 21.27
N LEU A 199 -61.27 -38.41 20.46
CA LEU A 199 -61.34 -38.38 19.00
C LEU A 199 -60.00 -38.84 18.44
N ARG A 200 -60.01 -39.89 17.61
CA ARG A 200 -58.83 -40.35 16.88
C ARG A 200 -59.16 -40.60 15.42
N GLY A 201 -58.18 -40.49 14.55
CA GLY A 201 -58.35 -40.74 13.12
C GLY A 201 -57.06 -40.50 12.36
N VAL A 202 -57.16 -40.49 11.04
CA VAL A 202 -56.06 -40.22 10.11
C VAL A 202 -56.43 -39.00 9.28
N LEU A 203 -55.69 -37.90 9.42
CA LEU A 203 -55.83 -36.69 8.62
C LEU A 203 -54.72 -36.66 7.56
N ASP A 204 -55.09 -36.67 6.28
CA ASP A 204 -54.18 -36.64 5.13
C ASP A 204 -53.06 -37.69 5.21
N GLY A 205 -53.40 -38.89 5.69
CA GLY A 205 -52.46 -40.01 5.88
C GLY A 205 -51.71 -40.02 7.21
N VAL A 206 -51.92 -39.02 8.08
CA VAL A 206 -51.25 -38.89 9.38
C VAL A 206 -52.21 -39.15 10.54
N ALA A 207 -51.86 -40.10 11.42
CA ALA A 207 -52.68 -40.41 12.58
C ALA A 207 -52.65 -39.26 13.61
N PHE A 208 -53.80 -38.93 14.18
CA PHE A 208 -53.93 -38.02 15.31
C PHE A 208 -54.75 -38.68 16.43
N ASP A 209 -54.41 -38.30 17.66
CA ASP A 209 -55.15 -38.65 18.87
C ASP A 209 -55.48 -37.37 19.61
N SER A 210 -56.75 -37.23 20.00
CA SER A 210 -57.21 -36.11 20.79
C SER A 210 -58.09 -36.58 21.93
N GLN A 211 -57.81 -36.08 23.12
CA GLN A 211 -58.59 -36.33 24.33
C GLN A 211 -59.00 -35.00 24.89
N ALA A 212 -60.24 -34.85 25.32
CA ALA A 212 -60.67 -33.65 26.01
C ALA A 212 -61.26 -33.99 27.37
N GLU A 213 -61.27 -33.02 28.27
CA GLU A 213 -62.08 -33.02 29.47
C GLU A 213 -62.84 -31.69 29.55
N ALA A 214 -64.16 -31.70 29.68
CA ALA A 214 -64.96 -30.48 29.64
C ALA A 214 -66.11 -30.47 30.65
N LEU A 215 -66.49 -29.26 31.08
CA LEU A 215 -67.71 -28.93 31.82
C LEU A 215 -68.50 -27.91 30.96
N PRO A 216 -69.25 -28.37 29.94
CA PRO A 216 -69.78 -27.51 28.89
C PRO A 216 -71.00 -26.65 29.28
N PHE A 217 -71.69 -26.94 30.38
CA PHE A 217 -72.97 -26.31 30.73
C PHE A 217 -73.05 -25.78 32.18
N GLY A 218 -71.91 -25.67 32.88
CA GLY A 218 -71.87 -25.09 34.24
C GLY A 218 -71.72 -23.56 34.22
N ASP A 219 -71.91 -22.91 35.39
CA ASP A 219 -71.71 -21.45 35.56
C ASP A 219 -70.32 -20.95 35.12
N VAL A 220 -69.33 -21.85 35.17
CA VAL A 220 -68.00 -21.67 34.58
C VAL A 220 -67.75 -22.83 33.64
N SER A 221 -67.81 -22.54 32.34
CA SER A 221 -67.47 -23.48 31.29
C SER A 221 -65.95 -23.63 31.22
N ARG A 222 -65.45 -24.85 31.40
CA ARG A 222 -64.02 -25.14 31.30
C ARG A 222 -63.78 -26.36 30.44
N GLY A 223 -62.72 -26.34 29.64
CA GLY A 223 -62.33 -27.43 28.76
C GLY A 223 -60.82 -27.56 28.71
N ARG A 224 -60.32 -28.79 28.72
CA ARG A 224 -58.93 -29.12 28.38
C ARG A 224 -58.94 -30.03 27.18
N LEU A 225 -58.18 -29.73 26.14
CA LEU A 225 -58.00 -30.55 24.95
C LEU A 225 -56.52 -30.92 24.82
N LEU A 226 -56.23 -32.21 24.87
CA LEU A 226 -54.95 -32.80 24.50
C LEU A 226 -55.02 -33.20 23.02
N LEU A 227 -54.01 -32.81 22.24
CA LEU A 227 -53.89 -33.12 20.83
C LEU A 227 -52.48 -33.62 20.53
N LYS A 228 -52.39 -34.83 19.98
CA LYS A 228 -51.15 -35.43 19.49
C LYS A 228 -51.25 -35.72 18.00
N LEU A 229 -50.27 -35.24 17.25
CA LEU A 229 -50.14 -35.40 15.81
C LEU A 229 -48.65 -35.57 15.48
N ALA A 230 -48.28 -36.55 14.67
CA ALA A 230 -46.89 -36.81 14.32
C ALA A 230 -46.70 -36.94 12.81
N GLY A 231 -45.99 -36.00 12.20
CA GLY A 231 -45.52 -36.06 10.82
C GLY A 231 -46.44 -35.46 9.77
N LEU A 232 -47.28 -34.47 10.12
CA LEU A 232 -48.16 -33.82 9.14
C LEU A 232 -47.34 -33.07 8.07
N ASP A 233 -47.48 -33.47 6.80
CA ASP A 233 -46.84 -32.77 5.67
C ASP A 233 -47.50 -31.40 5.45
N LEU A 234 -46.71 -30.34 5.53
CA LEU A 234 -47.17 -28.97 5.36
C LEU A 234 -47.10 -28.48 3.91
N ALA A 235 -46.43 -29.20 3.00
CA ALA A 235 -46.32 -28.78 1.60
C ALA A 235 -47.70 -28.58 0.91
N PRO A 236 -48.72 -29.45 1.14
CA PRO A 236 -50.07 -29.22 0.61
C PRO A 236 -50.73 -27.96 1.17
N LEU A 237 -50.44 -27.62 2.43
CA LEU A 237 -51.01 -26.46 3.12
C LEU A 237 -50.45 -25.12 2.61
N ALA A 238 -49.35 -25.13 1.86
CA ALA A 238 -48.78 -23.92 1.26
C ALA A 238 -49.76 -23.19 0.33
N ALA A 239 -50.72 -23.91 -0.27
CA ALA A 239 -51.76 -23.32 -1.12
C ALA A 239 -52.75 -22.43 -0.36
N TYR A 240 -52.81 -22.56 0.98
CA TYR A 240 -53.65 -21.74 1.86
C TYR A 240 -52.94 -20.46 2.34
N LEU A 241 -51.65 -20.29 2.04
CA LEU A 241 -50.90 -19.09 2.39
C LEU A 241 -51.18 -17.95 1.39
N PRO A 242 -51.36 -16.69 1.86
CA PRO A 242 -51.56 -15.55 0.97
C PRO A 242 -50.43 -15.37 -0.05
N GLU A 243 -50.77 -15.01 -1.29
CA GLU A 243 -49.77 -14.77 -2.33
C GLU A 243 -48.88 -13.55 -2.08
N SER A 244 -49.33 -12.63 -1.22
CA SER A 244 -48.60 -11.43 -0.82
C SER A 244 -47.43 -11.69 0.12
N LEU A 245 -47.27 -12.92 0.61
CA LEU A 245 -46.15 -13.25 1.49
C LEU A 245 -44.82 -13.24 0.72
N PRO A 246 -43.76 -12.63 1.27
CA PRO A 246 -42.45 -12.55 0.63
C PRO A 246 -41.68 -13.89 0.64
N ALA A 247 -42.31 -14.96 1.14
CA ALA A 247 -41.75 -16.29 1.27
C ALA A 247 -42.81 -17.37 1.01
N ARG A 248 -42.40 -18.50 0.42
CA ARG A 248 -43.23 -19.65 0.06
C ARG A 248 -42.76 -20.89 0.79
N LEU A 249 -43.67 -21.61 1.41
CA LEU A 249 -43.38 -22.91 2.03
C LEU A 249 -43.26 -23.97 0.91
N LYS A 250 -42.10 -24.65 0.83
CA LYS A 250 -41.85 -25.71 -0.14
C LYS A 250 -41.99 -27.10 0.47
N ALA A 251 -41.49 -27.29 1.70
CA ALA A 251 -41.58 -28.55 2.43
C ALA A 251 -41.51 -28.32 3.96
N GLY A 252 -42.01 -29.28 4.73
CA GLY A 252 -41.86 -29.34 6.18
C GLY A 252 -42.84 -30.35 6.78
N ARG A 253 -42.44 -31.06 7.84
CA ARG A 253 -43.32 -31.97 8.61
C ARG A 253 -43.56 -31.41 10.01
N LEU A 254 -44.80 -31.44 10.47
CA LEU A 254 -45.23 -30.89 11.76
C LEU A 254 -45.60 -31.99 12.75
N ASP A 255 -44.99 -31.94 13.92
CA ASP A 255 -45.35 -32.73 15.11
C ASP A 255 -45.93 -31.80 16.18
N LEU A 256 -47.04 -32.21 16.77
CA LEU A 256 -47.76 -31.49 17.82
C LEU A 256 -47.97 -32.42 19.01
N ASP A 257 -47.59 -31.99 20.20
CA ASP A 257 -48.07 -32.53 21.48
C ASP A 257 -48.57 -31.34 22.32
N LEU A 258 -49.85 -31.00 22.15
CA LEU A 258 -50.44 -29.76 22.65
C LEU A 258 -51.54 -30.02 23.67
N ALA A 259 -51.58 -29.17 24.69
CA ALA A 259 -52.67 -29.04 25.65
C ALA A 259 -53.28 -27.62 25.54
N LEU A 260 -54.55 -27.55 25.20
CA LEU A 260 -55.35 -26.33 25.15
C LEU A 260 -56.30 -26.31 26.35
N ASP A 261 -56.14 -25.34 27.24
CA ASP A 261 -57.04 -25.04 28.35
C ASP A 261 -57.94 -23.85 27.98
N PHE A 262 -59.25 -24.03 28.10
CA PHE A 262 -60.27 -23.01 27.89
C PHE A 262 -61.05 -22.80 29.19
N VAL A 263 -61.25 -21.55 29.59
CA VAL A 263 -62.11 -21.18 30.72
C VAL A 263 -62.93 -19.96 30.36
N GLU A 264 -64.24 -20.07 30.54
CA GLU A 264 -65.24 -19.04 30.33
C GLU A 264 -66.15 -18.95 31.55
N ALA A 265 -66.26 -17.77 32.14
CA ALA A 265 -67.09 -17.49 33.31
C ALA A 265 -67.98 -16.29 33.03
N ALA A 266 -69.18 -16.28 33.62
CA ALA A 266 -70.12 -15.17 33.45
C ALA A 266 -69.46 -13.82 33.78
N LYS A 267 -69.59 -12.84 32.87
CA LYS A 267 -69.04 -11.48 32.99
C LYS A 267 -67.51 -11.37 33.00
N GLN A 268 -66.77 -12.42 32.63
CA GLN A 268 -65.32 -12.38 32.42
C GLN A 268 -64.96 -12.67 30.97
N ALA A 269 -63.85 -12.11 30.48
CA ALA A 269 -63.35 -12.45 29.16
C ALA A 269 -62.86 -13.92 29.16
N PRO A 270 -63.18 -14.71 28.12
CA PRO A 270 -62.72 -16.09 28.02
C PRO A 270 -61.20 -16.14 27.98
N THR A 271 -60.64 -17.19 28.56
CA THR A 271 -59.20 -17.46 28.55
C THR A 271 -58.92 -18.72 27.76
N VAL A 272 -57.94 -18.63 26.86
CA VAL A 272 -57.39 -19.76 26.12
C VAL A 272 -55.92 -19.80 26.43
N LYS A 273 -55.46 -20.90 27.02
CA LYS A 273 -54.05 -21.17 27.29
C LYS A 273 -53.61 -22.38 26.48
N LEU A 274 -52.48 -22.25 25.79
CA LEU A 274 -51.85 -23.31 25.04
C LEU A 274 -50.49 -23.64 25.68
N SER A 275 -50.24 -24.93 25.88
CA SER A 275 -48.97 -25.47 26.40
C SER A 275 -48.63 -26.78 25.68
N GLY A 276 -47.37 -27.21 25.72
CA GLY A 276 -46.92 -28.43 25.05
C GLY A 276 -45.68 -28.21 24.17
N ASP A 277 -45.53 -28.99 23.11
CA ASP A 277 -44.36 -28.99 22.24
C ASP A 277 -44.81 -28.93 20.77
N VAL A 278 -44.17 -28.05 19.99
CA VAL A 278 -44.34 -27.93 18.54
C VAL A 278 -43.00 -28.20 17.90
N GLN A 279 -42.93 -29.20 16.99
CA GLN A 279 -41.72 -29.49 16.24
C GLN A 279 -41.98 -29.45 14.74
N LEU A 280 -41.06 -28.81 14.02
CA LEU A 280 -41.01 -28.79 12.57
C LEU A 280 -39.75 -29.52 12.12
N HIS A 281 -39.90 -30.43 11.16
CA HIS A 281 -38.81 -31.20 10.57
C HIS A 281 -38.66 -30.88 9.08
N ASP A 282 -37.43 -30.87 8.58
CA ASP A 282 -37.09 -30.66 7.17
C ASP A 282 -37.79 -29.45 6.54
N LEU A 283 -37.80 -28.33 7.26
CA LEU A 283 -38.42 -27.10 6.82
C LEU A 283 -37.63 -26.52 5.64
N ALA A 284 -38.32 -26.21 4.55
CA ALA A 284 -37.76 -25.55 3.39
C ALA A 284 -38.69 -24.43 2.93
N VAL A 285 -38.16 -23.21 2.89
CA VAL A 285 -38.85 -21.98 2.52
C VAL A 285 -38.08 -21.31 1.39
N THR A 286 -38.78 -20.94 0.32
CA THR A 286 -38.23 -20.28 -0.86
C THR A 286 -38.76 -18.87 -1.01
N GLN A 287 -38.10 -18.05 -1.83
CA GLN A 287 -38.66 -16.80 -2.34
C GLN A 287 -39.72 -17.08 -3.43
N PRO A 288 -40.53 -16.08 -3.83
CA PRO A 288 -41.51 -16.23 -4.91
C PRO A 288 -40.91 -16.64 -6.27
N ASP A 289 -39.62 -16.37 -6.50
CA ASP A 289 -38.85 -16.81 -7.69
C ASP A 289 -38.41 -18.29 -7.62
N GLY A 290 -38.73 -18.98 -6.53
CA GLY A 290 -38.34 -20.38 -6.28
C GLY A 290 -36.95 -20.57 -5.69
N ALA A 291 -36.17 -19.49 -5.50
CA ALA A 291 -34.85 -19.58 -4.88
C ALA A 291 -34.94 -19.97 -3.40
N PRO A 292 -34.06 -20.85 -2.87
CA PRO A 292 -34.04 -21.15 -1.44
C PRO A 292 -33.82 -19.87 -0.61
N TRP A 293 -34.55 -19.73 0.49
CA TRP A 293 -34.43 -18.59 1.40
C TRP A 293 -34.04 -19.03 2.80
N PHE A 294 -34.85 -19.89 3.41
CA PHE A 294 -34.63 -20.41 4.75
C PHE A 294 -34.92 -21.91 4.79
N GLY A 295 -34.09 -22.68 5.49
CA GLY A 295 -34.40 -24.07 5.80
C GLY A 295 -33.86 -24.47 7.16
N ALA A 296 -34.41 -25.54 7.73
CA ALA A 296 -33.92 -26.10 9.00
C ALA A 296 -34.24 -27.59 9.07
N THR A 297 -33.32 -28.38 9.61
CA THR A 297 -33.56 -29.82 9.80
C THR A 297 -34.57 -30.05 10.92
N ARG A 298 -34.49 -29.24 11.98
CA ARG A 298 -35.45 -29.27 13.08
C ARG A 298 -35.63 -27.89 13.70
N LEU A 299 -36.86 -27.53 14.00
CA LEU A 299 -37.23 -26.39 14.84
C LEU A 299 -38.17 -26.89 15.94
N ARG A 300 -37.74 -26.79 17.20
CA ARG A 300 -38.54 -27.16 18.37
C ARG A 300 -38.91 -25.92 19.16
N VAL A 301 -40.20 -25.73 19.39
CA VAL A 301 -40.76 -24.59 20.12
C VAL A 301 -41.62 -25.11 21.28
N PRO A 302 -41.06 -25.24 22.50
CA PRO A 302 -41.84 -25.63 23.67
C PRO A 302 -42.75 -24.46 24.10
N LEU A 303 -44.05 -24.72 24.22
CA LEU A 303 -45.05 -23.75 24.67
C LEU A 303 -45.25 -23.92 26.18
N VAL A 304 -44.89 -22.91 26.97
CA VAL A 304 -45.02 -22.95 28.44
C VAL A 304 -46.35 -22.35 28.88
N ASP A 305 -46.65 -21.15 28.39
CA ASP A 305 -47.88 -20.41 28.71
C ASP A 305 -48.20 -19.41 27.60
N VAL A 306 -48.86 -19.89 26.54
CA VAL A 306 -49.30 -19.05 25.42
C VAL A 306 -50.77 -18.74 25.59
N GLN A 307 -51.11 -17.46 25.81
CA GLN A 307 -52.48 -16.97 26.00
C GLN A 307 -52.83 -15.94 24.93
N PRO A 308 -53.29 -16.36 23.73
CA PRO A 308 -53.51 -15.47 22.60
C PRO A 308 -54.53 -14.36 22.87
N LEU A 309 -55.61 -14.68 23.59
CA LEU A 309 -56.66 -13.72 23.95
C LEU A 309 -56.17 -12.61 24.89
N ARG A 310 -55.10 -12.87 25.66
CA ARG A 310 -54.43 -11.89 26.52
C ARG A 310 -53.18 -11.27 25.89
N ARG A 311 -52.83 -11.66 24.66
CA ARG A 311 -51.60 -11.25 23.97
C ARG A 311 -50.33 -11.57 24.76
N GLN A 312 -50.32 -12.69 25.46
CA GLN A 312 -49.17 -13.17 26.23
C GLN A 312 -48.62 -14.44 25.62
N VAL A 313 -47.29 -14.53 25.51
CA VAL A 313 -46.59 -15.68 24.93
C VAL A 313 -45.42 -16.03 25.84
N ALA A 314 -45.42 -17.24 26.40
CA ALA A 314 -44.28 -17.78 27.11
C ALA A 314 -43.83 -19.10 26.47
N LEU A 315 -42.58 -19.11 26.00
CA LEU A 315 -41.95 -20.24 25.34
C LEU A 315 -40.80 -20.77 26.20
N GLY A 316 -40.50 -22.06 26.05
CA GLY A 316 -39.34 -22.71 26.63
C GLY A 316 -38.06 -22.37 25.87
N SER A 317 -37.06 -23.26 25.93
CA SER A 317 -35.84 -23.12 25.14
C SER A 317 -36.13 -23.52 23.69
N ILE A 318 -36.05 -22.56 22.77
CA ILE A 318 -36.25 -22.80 21.34
C ILE A 318 -34.97 -23.43 20.79
N VAL A 319 -35.09 -24.53 20.07
CA VAL A 319 -33.96 -25.23 19.46
C VAL A 319 -34.11 -25.23 17.94
N LEU A 320 -33.07 -24.80 17.24
CA LEU A 320 -33.01 -24.72 15.79
C LEU A 320 -31.76 -25.45 15.28
N ASP A 321 -31.97 -26.62 14.69
CA ASP A 321 -30.92 -27.53 14.24
C ASP A 321 -30.67 -27.37 12.73
N ALA A 322 -29.40 -27.14 12.39
CA ALA A 322 -28.89 -26.92 11.05
C ALA A 322 -29.73 -25.93 10.22
N PRO A 323 -29.98 -24.70 10.71
CA PRO A 323 -30.65 -23.70 9.90
C PRO A 323 -29.75 -23.25 8.76
N SER A 324 -30.32 -23.10 7.57
CA SER A 324 -29.67 -22.52 6.40
C SER A 324 -30.43 -21.27 5.96
N LEU A 325 -29.71 -20.16 5.79
CA LEU A 325 -30.28 -18.89 5.35
C LEU A 325 -29.49 -18.37 4.14
N MET A 326 -30.18 -18.15 3.03
CA MET A 326 -29.62 -17.43 1.89
C MET A 326 -30.04 -15.96 2.01
N TRP A 327 -29.12 -15.12 2.47
CA TRP A 327 -29.38 -13.70 2.66
C TRP A 327 -29.50 -12.99 1.31
N ARG A 328 -30.74 -12.68 0.94
CA ARG A 328 -31.10 -11.80 -0.18
C ARG A 328 -32.09 -10.76 0.36
N PRO A 329 -31.99 -9.48 -0.03
CA PRO A 329 -32.96 -8.49 0.39
C PRO A 329 -34.35 -8.96 -0.06
N MET A 330 -35.29 -9.02 0.90
CA MET A 330 -36.69 -9.26 0.55
C MET A 330 -37.21 -8.06 -0.24
N PRO A 331 -38.05 -8.28 -1.26
CA PRO A 331 -38.79 -7.18 -1.88
C PRO A 331 -39.55 -6.44 -0.77
N ALA A 332 -39.52 -5.10 -0.82
CA ALA A 332 -40.22 -4.28 0.16
C ALA A 332 -41.66 -4.78 0.26
N ALA A 333 -42.08 -5.18 1.47
CA ALA A 333 -43.47 -5.48 1.73
C ALA A 333 -44.29 -4.25 1.32
N ALA A 334 -45.32 -4.44 0.50
CA ALA A 334 -46.25 -3.38 0.15
C ALA A 334 -46.71 -2.67 1.43
N GLU A 335 -46.74 -1.32 1.40
CA GLU A 335 -47.05 -0.40 2.50
C GLU A 335 -47.63 -1.09 3.74
N ALA A 336 -46.80 -1.20 4.78
CA ALA A 336 -47.24 -1.66 6.08
C ALA A 336 -48.44 -0.79 6.51
N ALA A 337 -49.60 -1.42 6.67
CA ALA A 337 -50.80 -0.76 7.14
C ALA A 337 -50.51 0.07 8.39
N ALA A 338 -51.18 1.24 8.50
CA ALA A 338 -51.01 2.20 9.58
C ALA A 338 -50.93 1.51 10.97
N PRO A 339 -50.08 2.00 11.88
CA PRO A 339 -49.85 1.35 13.17
C PRO A 339 -51.17 1.13 13.91
N SER A 340 -51.51 -0.14 14.14
CA SER A 340 -52.70 -0.53 14.90
C SER A 340 -52.58 0.00 16.34
N THR A 341 -53.66 0.58 16.88
CA THR A 341 -53.78 1.05 18.27
C THR A 341 -53.85 -0.10 19.30
N ALA A 342 -53.65 -1.33 18.85
CA ALA A 342 -53.64 -2.54 19.65
C ALA A 342 -52.49 -2.56 20.68
N ALA A 343 -52.80 -2.86 21.95
CA ALA A 343 -51.79 -3.14 22.98
C ALA A 343 -50.75 -4.19 22.52
N PRO A 344 -49.45 -3.97 22.80
CA PRO A 344 -48.37 -4.83 22.28
C PRO A 344 -48.40 -6.21 22.93
N TRP A 345 -47.95 -7.21 22.19
CA TRP A 345 -47.73 -8.56 22.72
C TRP A 345 -46.63 -8.56 23.79
N GLN A 346 -46.88 -9.30 24.88
CA GLN A 346 -45.90 -9.54 25.94
C GLN A 346 -45.33 -10.95 25.78
N GLY A 347 -44.05 -11.03 25.42
CA GLY A 347 -43.36 -12.29 25.16
C GLY A 347 -42.34 -12.64 26.24
N ARG A 348 -42.13 -13.92 26.52
CA ARG A 348 -40.95 -14.44 27.24
C ARG A 348 -40.47 -15.73 26.59
N ILE A 349 -39.16 -15.91 26.51
CA ILE A 349 -38.51 -17.14 26.06
C ILE A 349 -37.52 -17.58 27.13
N ALA A 350 -37.39 -18.88 27.38
CA ALA A 350 -36.39 -19.40 28.34
C ALA A 350 -34.97 -19.40 27.75
N GLY A 351 -34.85 -19.45 26.42
CA GLY A 351 -33.59 -19.36 25.69
C GLY A 351 -33.75 -19.68 24.21
N LEU A 352 -32.69 -19.48 23.44
CA LEU A 352 -32.57 -19.85 22.03
C LEU A 352 -31.26 -20.61 21.84
N THR A 353 -31.33 -21.78 21.22
CA THR A 353 -30.18 -22.59 20.82
C THR A 353 -30.21 -22.78 19.31
N VAL A 354 -29.15 -22.37 18.64
CA VAL A 354 -28.89 -22.62 17.22
C VAL A 354 -27.66 -23.50 17.12
N GLN A 355 -27.74 -24.57 16.33
CA GLN A 355 -26.62 -25.50 16.10
C GLN A 355 -26.40 -25.74 14.62
N ALA A 356 -25.13 -25.85 14.20
CA ALA A 356 -24.74 -26.15 12.82
C ALA A 356 -25.38 -25.22 11.77
N GLY A 357 -25.58 -23.94 12.11
CA GLY A 357 -26.21 -22.98 11.20
C GLY A 357 -25.30 -22.58 10.04
N ARG A 358 -25.90 -22.26 8.90
CA ARG A 358 -25.25 -21.75 7.69
C ARG A 358 -25.94 -20.50 7.20
N VAL A 359 -25.19 -19.43 6.95
CA VAL A 359 -25.69 -18.22 6.28
C VAL A 359 -24.84 -17.97 5.04
N VAL A 360 -25.48 -17.90 3.88
CA VAL A 360 -24.81 -17.53 2.63
C VAL A 360 -25.23 -16.13 2.24
N TRP A 361 -24.25 -15.24 2.06
CA TRP A 361 -24.46 -13.87 1.60
C TRP A 361 -23.51 -13.56 0.46
N ARG A 362 -24.04 -13.37 -0.74
CA ARG A 362 -23.24 -13.18 -1.97
C ARG A 362 -22.26 -14.35 -2.16
N ASP A 363 -20.96 -14.07 -2.09
CA ASP A 363 -19.83 -14.99 -2.18
C ASP A 363 -19.28 -15.42 -0.80
N LEU A 364 -19.87 -14.94 0.29
CA LEU A 364 -19.48 -15.27 1.67
C LEU A 364 -20.38 -16.37 2.24
N SER A 365 -19.76 -17.41 2.81
CA SER A 365 -20.43 -18.48 3.54
C SER A 365 -20.00 -18.44 5.01
N LEU A 366 -20.96 -18.28 5.90
CA LEU A 366 -20.79 -18.42 7.34
C LEU A 366 -21.31 -19.80 7.70
N ASP A 367 -20.45 -20.65 8.23
CA ASP A 367 -20.72 -22.05 8.56
C ASP A 367 -20.58 -22.28 10.08
N ASP A 368 -21.04 -23.44 10.54
CA ASP A 368 -20.94 -23.86 11.95
C ASP A 368 -21.43 -22.78 12.94
N ILE A 369 -22.52 -22.08 12.58
CA ILE A 369 -23.10 -21.03 13.41
C ILE A 369 -23.75 -21.69 14.62
N GLU A 370 -23.22 -21.37 15.80
CA GLU A 370 -23.76 -21.76 17.09
C GLU A 370 -24.19 -20.50 17.84
N ILE A 371 -25.42 -20.47 18.35
CA ILE A 371 -25.93 -19.36 19.17
C ILE A 371 -26.62 -19.95 20.38
N GLN A 372 -26.28 -19.44 21.57
CA GLN A 372 -26.94 -19.78 22.82
C GLN A 372 -27.33 -18.50 23.54
N SER A 373 -28.62 -18.26 23.72
CA SER A 373 -29.14 -17.14 24.50
C SER A 373 -29.79 -17.60 25.80
N GLY A 374 -29.64 -16.79 26.85
CA GLY A 374 -30.42 -16.92 28.08
C GLY A 374 -31.89 -16.49 27.89
N ALA A 375 -32.62 -16.47 29.00
CA ALA A 375 -34.02 -16.05 29.01
C ALA A 375 -34.17 -14.57 28.61
N ALA A 376 -35.14 -14.28 27.76
CA ALA A 376 -35.44 -12.93 27.29
C ALA A 376 -36.93 -12.64 27.38
N THR A 377 -37.28 -11.37 27.57
CA THR A 377 -38.66 -10.88 27.56
C THR A 377 -38.85 -9.87 26.44
N TRP A 378 -40.06 -9.76 25.89
CA TRP A 378 -40.42 -8.77 24.87
C TRP A 378 -41.57 -7.89 25.39
N PRO A 379 -41.45 -6.55 25.33
CA PRO A 379 -40.25 -5.78 24.98
C PRO A 379 -39.05 -6.12 25.87
N LEU A 380 -37.83 -5.99 25.35
CA LEU A 380 -36.59 -6.35 26.06
C LEU A 380 -36.48 -5.65 27.42
N LYS A 381 -36.72 -6.40 28.50
CA LYS A 381 -36.47 -5.98 29.89
C LYS A 381 -35.38 -6.85 30.50
N GLY A 382 -34.42 -6.22 31.18
CA GLY A 382 -33.29 -6.89 31.81
C GLY A 382 -32.14 -7.21 30.83
N ILE A 383 -31.13 -7.91 31.33
CA ILE A 383 -29.92 -8.28 30.59
C ILE A 383 -30.04 -9.74 30.13
N THR A 384 -29.91 -9.97 28.82
CA THR A 384 -29.89 -11.31 28.23
C THR A 384 -28.45 -11.68 27.83
N PRO A 385 -27.84 -12.72 28.44
CA PRO A 385 -26.56 -13.22 27.99
C PRO A 385 -26.73 -13.97 26.66
N VAL A 386 -25.81 -13.74 25.72
CA VAL A 386 -25.76 -14.39 24.41
C VAL A 386 -24.34 -14.86 24.16
N GLN A 387 -24.18 -16.12 23.77
CA GLN A 387 -22.92 -16.65 23.27
C GLN A 387 -23.13 -17.03 21.82
N ALA A 388 -22.19 -16.67 20.96
CA ALA A 388 -22.24 -17.02 19.55
C ALA A 388 -20.85 -17.47 19.09
N SER A 389 -20.81 -18.47 18.21
CA SER A 389 -19.62 -18.79 17.44
C SER A 389 -20.00 -19.10 16.01
N LEU A 390 -19.08 -18.85 15.09
CA LEU A 390 -19.24 -19.18 13.68
C LEU A 390 -17.87 -19.38 13.04
N ARG A 391 -17.88 -20.03 11.87
CA ARG A 391 -16.72 -20.21 11.02
C ARG A 391 -16.94 -19.47 9.71
N LEU A 392 -15.92 -18.72 9.28
CA LEU A 392 -15.87 -18.08 7.97
C LEU A 392 -14.64 -18.65 7.25
N ASP A 393 -14.85 -19.63 6.37
CA ASP A 393 -13.79 -20.46 5.78
C ASP A 393 -12.93 -21.18 6.86
N ASP A 394 -11.68 -20.74 7.04
CA ASP A 394 -10.75 -21.24 8.06
C ASP A 394 -10.78 -20.38 9.34
N ALA A 395 -11.39 -19.20 9.28
CA ALA A 395 -11.42 -18.26 10.39
C ALA A 395 -12.49 -18.63 11.41
N ARG A 396 -12.16 -18.56 12.71
CA ARG A 396 -13.11 -18.77 13.81
C ARG A 396 -13.44 -17.46 14.49
N LEU A 397 -14.73 -17.18 14.60
CA LEU A 397 -15.27 -16.01 15.27
C LEU A 397 -16.12 -16.50 16.46
N SER A 398 -15.85 -15.99 17.64
CA SER A 398 -16.68 -16.26 18.82
C SER A 398 -16.92 -15.00 19.62
N ALA A 399 -18.11 -14.85 20.18
CA ALA A 399 -18.53 -13.69 20.94
C ALA A 399 -19.35 -14.09 22.16
N ARG A 400 -19.18 -13.36 23.25
CA ARG A 400 -20.05 -13.36 24.43
C ARG A 400 -20.59 -11.96 24.63
N ALA A 401 -21.90 -11.83 24.64
CA ALA A 401 -22.59 -10.56 24.75
C ALA A 401 -23.60 -10.53 25.90
N ARG A 402 -23.85 -9.35 26.44
CA ARG A 402 -24.91 -9.00 27.36
C ARG A 402 -25.76 -7.94 26.67
N VAL A 403 -27.00 -8.29 26.36
CA VAL A 403 -27.89 -7.46 25.54
C VAL A 403 -29.08 -6.99 26.37
N SER A 404 -29.36 -5.69 26.33
CA SER A 404 -30.59 -5.06 26.84
C SER A 404 -31.08 -3.98 25.87
N ALA A 405 -32.24 -3.38 26.14
CA ALA A 405 -32.74 -2.25 25.36
C ALA A 405 -31.82 -1.00 25.45
N GLU A 406 -31.13 -0.84 26.58
CA GLU A 406 -30.30 0.34 26.88
C GLU A 406 -28.82 0.12 26.58
N ARG A 407 -28.35 -1.13 26.56
CA ARG A 407 -26.92 -1.43 26.42
C ARG A 407 -26.65 -2.79 25.77
N LEU A 408 -25.64 -2.81 24.90
CA LEU A 408 -24.97 -4.00 24.40
C LEU A 408 -23.51 -3.96 24.88
N GLU A 409 -23.09 -4.98 25.63
CA GLU A 409 -21.69 -5.21 25.98
C GLU A 409 -21.29 -6.56 25.37
N ALA A 410 -20.24 -6.61 24.56
CA ALA A 410 -19.79 -7.84 23.91
C ALA A 410 -18.26 -7.97 23.94
N GLU A 411 -17.78 -9.17 24.20
CA GLU A 411 -16.38 -9.58 24.03
C GLU A 411 -16.33 -10.60 22.91
N ALA A 412 -15.46 -10.40 21.94
CA ALA A 412 -15.36 -11.27 20.78
C ALA A 412 -13.91 -11.51 20.39
N THR A 413 -13.67 -12.69 19.84
CA THR A 413 -12.36 -13.14 19.38
C THR A 413 -12.48 -13.57 17.93
N VAL A 414 -11.57 -13.07 17.10
CA VAL A 414 -11.41 -13.45 15.70
C VAL A 414 -10.04 -14.10 15.57
N ARG A 415 -10.00 -15.31 15.02
CA ARG A 415 -8.75 -16.03 14.75
C ARG A 415 -8.66 -16.33 13.27
N ASP A 416 -7.52 -15.99 12.70
CA ASP A 416 -7.08 -16.36 11.34
C ASP A 416 -8.02 -15.88 10.22
N LEU A 417 -8.58 -14.68 10.38
CA LEU A 417 -9.45 -14.07 9.38
C LEU A 417 -8.67 -13.58 8.16
N ALA A 418 -8.86 -14.26 7.03
CA ALA A 418 -8.33 -13.81 5.75
C ALA A 418 -9.07 -12.57 5.23
N LEU A 419 -8.45 -11.39 5.35
CA LEU A 419 -9.03 -10.11 4.92
C LEU A 419 -9.41 -10.05 3.44
N ALA A 420 -8.76 -10.86 2.60
CA ALA A 420 -9.12 -10.98 1.18
C ALA A 420 -10.57 -11.44 0.96
N ARG A 421 -11.15 -12.19 1.90
CA ARG A 421 -12.57 -12.58 1.88
C ARG A 421 -13.50 -11.41 2.12
N LEU A 422 -13.06 -10.40 2.86
CA LEU A 422 -13.84 -9.19 3.14
C LEU A 422 -13.70 -8.12 2.04
N ALA A 423 -12.99 -8.39 0.94
CA ALA A 423 -12.83 -7.43 -0.15
C ALA A 423 -14.16 -6.85 -0.70
N PRO A 424 -15.26 -7.62 -0.84
CA PRO A 424 -16.56 -7.07 -1.26
C PRO A 424 -17.18 -6.06 -0.27
N LEU A 425 -16.74 -6.10 1.00
CA LEU A 425 -17.20 -5.23 2.08
C LEU A 425 -16.29 -4.01 2.30
N LEU A 426 -15.06 -4.06 1.80
CA LEU A 426 -14.02 -3.04 2.01
C LEU A 426 -13.48 -2.56 0.65
N PRO A 427 -14.24 -1.76 -0.12
CA PRO A 427 -13.76 -1.22 -1.37
C PRO A 427 -12.60 -0.25 -1.09
N LEU A 428 -11.40 -0.60 -1.59
CA LEU A 428 -10.22 0.26 -1.50
C LEU A 428 -10.14 1.16 -2.75
N PRO A 429 -9.60 2.39 -2.62
CA PRO A 429 -9.42 3.30 -3.75
C PRO A 429 -8.53 2.67 -4.85
N GLY A 430 -8.76 3.09 -6.10
CA GLY A 430 -7.95 2.65 -7.24
C GLY A 430 -8.04 1.17 -7.59
N GLY A 431 -9.03 0.43 -7.08
CA GLY A 431 -9.15 -1.02 -7.27
C GLY A 431 -8.09 -1.82 -6.50
N ALA A 432 -7.50 -1.23 -5.46
CA ALA A 432 -6.51 -1.88 -4.64
C ALA A 432 -7.07 -3.14 -3.96
N ARG A 433 -6.21 -4.14 -3.77
CA ARG A 433 -6.54 -5.39 -3.08
C ARG A 433 -5.62 -5.57 -1.89
N LEU A 434 -6.21 -5.76 -0.71
CA LEU A 434 -5.53 -6.09 0.52
C LEU A 434 -5.76 -7.57 0.85
N SER A 435 -4.68 -8.33 0.97
CA SER A 435 -4.72 -9.69 1.53
C SER A 435 -3.87 -9.73 2.79
N ALA A 436 -4.42 -10.20 3.90
CA ALA A 436 -3.70 -10.43 5.14
C ALA A 436 -4.48 -11.42 6.01
N THR A 437 -3.84 -11.99 7.03
CA THR A 437 -4.51 -12.80 8.05
C THR A 437 -4.60 -11.99 9.34
N LEU A 438 -5.81 -11.83 9.89
CA LEU A 438 -6.10 -11.03 11.08
C LEU A 438 -6.53 -11.94 12.24
N SER A 439 -5.90 -11.73 13.40
CA SER A 439 -6.29 -12.31 14.67
C SER A 439 -6.39 -11.20 15.73
N SER A 440 -7.52 -11.13 16.44
CA SER A 440 -7.77 -10.06 17.40
C SER A 440 -8.81 -10.44 18.44
N GLU A 441 -8.72 -9.81 19.61
CA GLU A 441 -9.73 -9.85 20.65
C GLU A 441 -10.29 -8.43 20.83
N PHE A 442 -11.59 -8.26 20.72
CA PHE A 442 -12.26 -6.96 20.83
C PHE A 442 -13.42 -6.97 21.81
N GLY A 443 -13.52 -5.87 22.57
CA GLY A 443 -14.69 -5.49 23.36
C GLY A 443 -15.51 -4.45 22.61
N VAL A 444 -16.83 -4.54 22.70
CA VAL A 444 -17.78 -3.58 22.13
C VAL A 444 -18.77 -3.19 23.20
N THR A 445 -18.90 -1.90 23.46
CA THR A 445 -19.94 -1.32 24.31
C THR A 445 -20.74 -0.34 23.49
N LEU A 446 -22.06 -0.53 23.45
CA LEU A 446 -22.97 0.29 22.67
C LEU A 446 -24.20 0.66 23.50
N ALA A 447 -24.46 1.95 23.65
CA ALA A 447 -25.66 2.47 24.32
C ALA A 447 -26.83 2.60 23.33
N ASN A 448 -28.02 2.19 23.79
CA ASN A 448 -29.28 2.17 23.03
C ASN A 448 -29.10 1.53 21.64
N PRO A 449 -28.77 0.22 21.57
CA PRO A 449 -28.42 -0.45 20.31
C PRO A 449 -29.56 -0.47 19.28
N LEU A 450 -30.81 -0.28 19.71
CA LEU A 450 -32.00 -0.29 18.85
C LEU A 450 -32.33 1.10 18.24
N MET A 451 -31.65 2.17 18.66
CA MET A 451 -31.89 3.52 18.12
C MET A 451 -30.98 3.83 16.92
N PRO A 452 -31.46 4.60 15.91
CA PRO A 452 -30.62 5.08 14.81
C PRO A 452 -29.34 5.79 15.29
N GLY A 453 -28.28 5.75 14.48
CA GLY A 453 -26.97 6.34 14.83
C GLY A 453 -26.19 5.55 15.89
N ALA A 454 -26.43 4.24 16.01
CA ALA A 454 -25.71 3.37 16.95
C ALA A 454 -24.18 3.38 16.74
N ALA A 455 -23.71 3.47 15.49
CA ALA A 455 -22.28 3.49 15.16
C ALA A 455 -21.55 4.64 15.87
N ASP A 456 -22.15 5.84 15.91
CA ASP A 456 -21.55 7.03 16.54
C ASP A 456 -21.45 6.91 18.07
N ARG A 457 -22.26 6.03 18.68
CA ARG A 457 -22.28 5.76 20.13
C ARG A 457 -21.50 4.50 20.52
N THR A 458 -20.76 3.91 19.58
CA THR A 458 -20.02 2.68 19.81
C THR A 458 -18.66 3.00 20.44
N GLN A 459 -18.38 2.33 21.55
CA GLN A 459 -17.04 2.22 22.11
C GLN A 459 -16.50 0.85 21.77
N LEU A 460 -15.37 0.81 21.06
CA LEU A 460 -14.71 -0.42 20.67
C LEU A 460 -13.33 -0.46 21.30
N THR A 461 -12.97 -1.55 21.94
CA THR A 461 -11.64 -1.79 22.48
C THR A 461 -11.06 -3.03 21.82
N LEU A 462 -9.76 -3.03 21.55
CA LEU A 462 -9.01 -4.20 21.08
C LEU A 462 -7.94 -4.49 22.13
N ALA A 463 -7.91 -5.72 22.65
CA ALA A 463 -6.91 -6.14 23.62
C ALA A 463 -5.59 -6.54 22.95
N ALA A 464 -5.66 -7.02 21.71
CA ALA A 464 -4.51 -7.21 20.84
C ALA A 464 -4.99 -7.27 19.39
N LEU A 465 -4.19 -6.76 18.46
CA LEU A 465 -4.39 -6.92 17.02
C LEU A 465 -3.10 -7.46 16.41
N HIS A 466 -3.20 -8.64 15.79
CA HIS A 466 -2.14 -9.25 15.03
C HIS A 466 -2.57 -9.38 13.58
N ILE A 467 -1.83 -8.76 12.67
CA ILE A 467 -2.00 -8.93 11.23
C ILE A 467 -0.71 -9.54 10.68
N THR A 468 -0.81 -10.62 9.91
CA THR A 468 0.33 -11.30 9.30
C THR A 468 0.20 -11.36 7.78
N ASP A 469 1.35 -11.39 7.10
CA ASP A 469 1.46 -11.51 5.64
C ASP A 469 0.59 -10.51 4.86
N ALA A 470 0.52 -9.26 5.33
CA ALA A 470 -0.27 -8.24 4.65
C ALA A 470 0.39 -7.86 3.32
N ARG A 471 -0.40 -7.85 2.24
CA ARG A 471 0.03 -7.47 0.89
C ARG A 471 -0.99 -6.53 0.29
N LEU A 472 -0.49 -5.41 -0.24
CA LEU A 472 -1.25 -4.43 -0.97
C LEU A 472 -0.85 -4.49 -2.44
N ALA A 473 -1.81 -4.78 -3.29
CA ALA A 473 -1.63 -4.86 -4.74
C ALA A 473 -2.55 -3.85 -5.44
N LEU A 474 -2.05 -3.30 -6.55
CA LEU A 474 -2.82 -2.43 -7.46
C LEU A 474 -2.94 -3.10 -8.83
N PRO A 475 -3.95 -2.76 -9.64
CA PRO A 475 -4.01 -3.17 -11.04
C PRO A 475 -2.72 -2.77 -11.78
N GLY A 476 -2.00 -3.72 -12.36
CA GLY A 476 -0.71 -3.48 -13.04
C GLY A 476 0.53 -3.44 -12.14
N ALA A 477 0.38 -3.37 -10.81
CA ALA A 477 1.46 -3.42 -9.83
C ALA A 477 1.17 -4.50 -8.76
N PRO A 478 1.59 -5.75 -8.98
CA PRO A 478 1.16 -6.90 -8.17
C PRO A 478 1.65 -6.88 -6.71
N SER A 479 2.51 -5.94 -6.32
CA SER A 479 3.07 -5.84 -4.97
C SER A 479 3.60 -4.43 -4.66
N LEU A 480 2.71 -3.49 -4.37
CA LEU A 480 3.10 -2.13 -3.96
C LEU A 480 3.70 -2.11 -2.55
N ALA A 481 3.07 -2.83 -1.62
CA ALA A 481 3.54 -2.94 -0.24
C ALA A 481 3.33 -4.35 0.31
N ARG A 482 4.26 -4.78 1.17
CA ARG A 482 4.17 -6.02 1.96
C ARG A 482 4.54 -5.75 3.41
N LEU A 483 3.97 -6.51 4.32
CA LEU A 483 4.25 -6.42 5.74
C LEU A 483 4.20 -7.82 6.33
N ALA A 484 5.31 -8.26 6.93
CA ALA A 484 5.38 -9.60 7.52
C ALA A 484 4.49 -9.71 8.76
N GLY A 485 4.49 -8.66 9.60
CA GLY A 485 3.62 -8.60 10.76
C GLY A 485 3.32 -7.17 11.22
N LEU A 486 2.10 -6.95 11.68
CA LEU A 486 1.67 -5.78 12.43
C LEU A 486 1.10 -6.25 13.76
N GLN A 487 1.57 -5.63 14.84
CA GLN A 487 1.08 -5.88 16.18
C GLN A 487 0.64 -4.57 16.82
N VAL A 488 -0.54 -4.56 17.42
CA VAL A 488 -1.02 -3.48 18.29
C VAL A 488 -1.37 -4.11 19.63
N ASP A 489 -0.69 -3.68 20.69
CA ASP A 489 -0.84 -4.19 22.05
C ASP A 489 -2.19 -3.83 22.70
N LYS A 490 -2.81 -2.72 22.29
CA LYS A 490 -4.14 -2.28 22.69
C LYS A 490 -4.61 -1.20 21.74
N ALA A 491 -5.91 -1.15 21.48
CA ALA A 491 -6.52 -0.02 20.78
C ALA A 491 -7.91 0.26 21.34
N SER A 492 -8.37 1.51 21.20
CA SER A 492 -9.73 1.88 21.54
C SER A 492 -10.23 2.94 20.58
N LEU A 493 -11.49 2.82 20.17
CA LEU A 493 -12.22 3.79 19.37
C LEU A 493 -13.42 4.25 20.20
N ASP A 494 -13.51 5.56 20.43
CA ASP A 494 -14.68 6.22 20.98
C ASP A 494 -15.33 7.05 19.87
N GLY A 495 -16.45 6.55 19.35
CA GLY A 495 -17.19 7.23 18.28
C GLY A 495 -17.75 8.59 18.68
N ALA A 496 -18.17 8.73 19.94
CA ALA A 496 -18.80 9.95 20.43
C ALA A 496 -17.75 11.05 20.66
N ALA A 497 -16.59 10.68 21.22
CA ALA A 497 -15.45 11.58 21.39
C ALA A 497 -14.64 11.77 20.09
N ARG A 498 -14.92 11.00 19.04
CA ARG A 498 -14.12 10.92 17.81
C ARG A 498 -12.63 10.71 18.11
N LEU A 499 -12.34 9.82 19.06
CA LEU A 499 -10.99 9.56 19.56
C LEU A 499 -10.59 8.12 19.27
N VAL A 500 -9.47 7.96 18.58
CA VAL A 500 -8.78 6.68 18.42
C VAL A 500 -7.54 6.70 19.31
N THR A 501 -7.40 5.71 20.18
CA THR A 501 -6.19 5.48 20.96
C THR A 501 -5.57 4.16 20.53
N LEU A 502 -4.28 4.17 20.22
CA LEU A 502 -3.45 3.03 19.86
C LEU A 502 -2.33 2.96 20.90
N GLY A 503 -2.02 1.76 21.40
CA GLY A 503 -0.87 1.56 22.27
C GLY A 503 0.44 1.52 21.48
N GLN A 504 1.31 0.55 21.78
CA GLN A 504 2.51 0.27 20.99
C GLN A 504 2.14 -0.45 19.69
N VAL A 505 2.48 0.18 18.57
CA VAL A 505 2.35 -0.40 17.22
C VAL A 505 3.72 -0.89 16.76
N THR A 506 3.83 -2.17 16.43
CA THR A 506 5.08 -2.75 15.89
C THR A 506 4.85 -3.24 14.46
N LEU A 507 5.65 -2.75 13.53
CA LEU A 507 5.66 -3.15 12.13
C LEU A 507 6.93 -3.96 11.84
N SER A 508 6.77 -5.25 11.51
CA SER A 508 7.86 -6.17 11.20
C SER A 508 8.01 -6.33 9.69
N GLY A 509 9.20 -6.01 9.17
CA GLY A 509 9.56 -6.17 7.78
C GLY A 509 8.66 -5.45 6.76
N PRO A 510 8.20 -4.19 6.98
CA PRO A 510 7.45 -3.47 5.95
C PRO A 510 8.33 -3.26 4.72
N ARG A 511 7.84 -3.65 3.54
CA ARG A 511 8.49 -3.44 2.25
C ARG A 511 7.59 -2.61 1.37
N VAL A 512 8.09 -1.49 0.87
CA VAL A 512 7.34 -0.59 -0.02
C VAL A 512 8.14 -0.37 -1.29
N GLU A 513 7.47 -0.49 -2.44
CA GLU A 513 8.05 -0.23 -3.74
C GLU A 513 7.37 1.01 -4.34
N LEU A 514 8.08 2.14 -4.33
CA LEU A 514 7.62 3.39 -4.91
C LEU A 514 8.39 3.66 -6.21
N ALA A 515 7.65 4.06 -7.23
CA ALA A 515 8.20 4.42 -8.52
C ALA A 515 7.48 5.66 -9.06
N ARG A 516 8.27 6.62 -9.56
CA ARG A 516 7.80 7.72 -10.39
C ARG A 516 8.04 7.38 -11.85
N ASP A 517 7.00 7.39 -12.68
CA ASP A 517 7.10 7.09 -14.10
C ASP A 517 7.66 8.27 -14.92
N ALA A 518 7.84 8.09 -16.23
CA ALA A 518 8.39 9.12 -17.11
C ALA A 518 7.49 10.37 -17.24
N ASP A 519 6.18 10.23 -16.98
CA ASP A 519 5.22 11.33 -16.97
C ASP A 519 5.18 12.05 -15.61
N GLY A 520 5.98 11.58 -14.65
CA GLY A 520 6.09 12.15 -13.32
C GLY A 520 5.03 11.68 -12.34
N ARG A 521 4.21 10.69 -12.68
CA ARG A 521 3.16 10.12 -11.82
C ARG A 521 3.73 9.04 -10.90
N LEU A 522 3.18 8.90 -9.70
CA LEU A 522 3.59 7.84 -8.78
C LEU A 522 2.76 6.59 -9.01
N ASN A 523 3.39 5.43 -8.92
CA ASN A 523 2.70 4.13 -8.92
C ASN A 523 1.70 3.96 -7.76
N ALA A 524 1.77 4.82 -6.73
CA ALA A 524 0.85 4.88 -5.60
C ALA A 524 -0.28 5.92 -5.75
N ASP A 525 -0.30 6.72 -6.82
CA ASP A 525 -1.34 7.75 -7.05
C ASP A 525 -2.78 7.20 -6.97
N PRO A 526 -3.11 5.98 -7.45
CA PRO A 526 -4.46 5.42 -7.34
C PRO A 526 -4.96 5.22 -5.90
N LEU A 527 -4.07 5.24 -4.90
CA LEU A 527 -4.42 5.12 -3.48
C LEU A 527 -4.71 6.48 -2.83
N LEU A 528 -4.31 7.58 -3.46
CA LEU A 528 -4.53 8.91 -2.91
C LEU A 528 -6.02 9.28 -3.07
N PRO A 529 -6.67 9.80 -2.01
CA PRO A 529 -8.02 10.32 -2.15
C PRO A 529 -8.00 11.51 -3.14
N PRO A 530 -9.08 11.71 -3.92
CA PRO A 530 -9.17 12.90 -4.75
C PRO A 530 -9.02 14.16 -3.88
N PRO A 531 -8.39 15.22 -4.39
CA PRO A 531 -8.31 16.48 -3.66
C PRO A 531 -9.75 16.88 -3.27
N PRO A 532 -9.97 17.29 -2.01
CA PRO A 532 -11.31 17.62 -1.55
C PRO A 532 -11.89 18.74 -2.40
N ASP A 533 -13.07 18.53 -2.98
CA ASP A 533 -13.88 19.62 -3.51
C ASP A 533 -14.11 20.65 -2.39
N ALA A 534 -14.10 21.94 -2.73
CA ALA A 534 -14.26 23.02 -1.76
C ALA A 534 -15.64 22.90 -1.05
N HIS A 535 -15.59 22.34 0.18
CA HIS A 535 -16.64 22.02 1.16
C HIS A 535 -17.19 20.58 1.13
N PRO A 536 -17.21 19.92 2.30
CA PRO A 536 -18.37 20.08 3.17
C PRO A 536 -18.06 20.43 4.64
N ALA A 537 -19.12 20.74 5.37
CA ALA A 537 -19.22 21.37 6.69
C ALA A 537 -18.29 20.84 7.81
N ALA A 538 -17.91 21.78 8.68
CA ALA A 538 -17.17 21.60 9.92
C ALA A 538 -17.81 20.56 10.85
N THR A 539 -17.38 19.31 10.74
CA THR A 539 -17.49 18.35 11.85
C THR A 539 -16.12 18.23 12.51
N ALA A 540 -16.09 18.14 13.85
CA ALA A 540 -14.84 18.09 14.59
C ALA A 540 -13.93 16.94 14.09
N PRO A 541 -12.64 17.19 13.82
CA PRO A 541 -11.75 16.17 13.26
C PRO A 541 -11.54 15.03 14.26
N TRP A 542 -11.30 13.83 13.75
CA TRP A 542 -10.89 12.70 14.57
C TRP A 542 -9.54 12.99 15.25
N GLN A 543 -9.45 12.63 16.53
CA GLN A 543 -8.22 12.68 17.30
C GLN A 543 -7.59 11.29 17.35
N VAL A 544 -6.28 11.21 17.19
CA VAL A 544 -5.50 9.97 17.27
C VAL A 544 -4.45 10.12 18.36
N ARG A 545 -4.41 9.19 19.31
CA ARG A 545 -3.37 9.06 20.33
C ARG A 545 -2.63 7.75 20.10
N LEU A 546 -1.33 7.79 19.91
CA LEU A 546 -0.46 6.64 19.70
C LEU A 546 0.54 6.60 20.85
N ALA A 547 0.69 5.47 21.55
CA ALA A 547 1.68 5.37 22.63
C ALA A 547 3.11 5.19 22.11
N GLY A 548 3.26 4.57 20.93
CA GLY A 548 4.53 4.50 20.22
C GLY A 548 4.43 3.68 18.93
N LEU A 549 5.37 3.89 18.02
CA LEU A 549 5.50 3.11 16.79
C LEU A 549 6.94 2.60 16.68
N ALA A 550 7.09 1.30 16.50
CA ALA A 550 8.34 0.64 16.18
C ALA A 550 8.25 0.04 14.77
N VAL A 551 9.26 0.28 13.95
CA VAL A 551 9.46 -0.39 12.67
C VAL A 551 10.77 -1.15 12.75
N ASP A 552 10.73 -2.46 12.49
CA ASP A 552 11.89 -3.33 12.51
C ASP A 552 12.07 -4.00 11.15
N GLY A 553 13.27 -3.83 10.56
CA GLY A 553 13.62 -4.47 9.29
C GLY A 553 12.87 -3.95 8.07
N GLY A 554 12.47 -2.67 8.08
CA GLY A 554 11.78 -2.05 6.95
C GLY A 554 12.66 -1.93 5.70
N ALA A 555 12.03 -1.89 4.53
CA ALA A 555 12.68 -1.70 3.25
C ALA A 555 11.85 -0.77 2.36
N LEU A 556 12.48 0.29 1.85
CA LEU A 556 11.89 1.16 0.84
C LEU A 556 12.70 1.07 -0.43
N ARG A 557 12.08 0.69 -1.53
CA ARG A 557 12.67 0.78 -2.87
C ARG A 557 12.08 1.99 -3.57
N TRP A 558 12.95 2.87 -4.04
CA TRP A 558 12.57 4.07 -4.77
C TRP A 558 13.14 4.02 -6.18
N ARG A 559 12.29 4.30 -7.16
CA ARG A 559 12.68 4.48 -8.57
C ARG A 559 12.15 5.80 -9.10
N ASP A 560 13.00 6.54 -9.79
CA ASP A 560 12.59 7.74 -10.52
C ASP A 560 12.97 7.59 -11.99
N LEU A 561 11.94 7.41 -12.83
CA LEU A 561 12.03 7.36 -14.29
C LEU A 561 11.71 8.71 -14.92
N ALA A 562 11.31 9.73 -14.14
CA ALA A 562 11.04 11.09 -14.60
C ALA A 562 12.33 11.89 -14.86
N VAL A 563 13.27 11.25 -15.55
CA VAL A 563 14.58 11.80 -15.91
C VAL A 563 14.77 11.73 -17.42
N PRO A 564 15.51 12.67 -18.05
CA PRO A 564 15.79 12.61 -19.48
C PRO A 564 16.36 11.24 -19.90
N ALA A 565 15.93 10.72 -21.06
CA ALA A 565 16.32 9.39 -21.55
C ALA A 565 17.85 9.18 -21.71
N SER A 566 18.62 10.27 -21.76
CA SER A 566 20.10 10.26 -21.79
C SER A 566 20.74 10.03 -20.42
N MET A 567 19.95 10.00 -19.33
CA MET A 567 20.41 9.77 -17.97
C MET A 567 19.88 8.45 -17.41
N ARG A 568 20.69 7.82 -16.56
CA ARG A 568 20.27 6.60 -15.86
C ARG A 568 19.18 6.95 -14.85
N ALA A 569 18.11 6.16 -14.86
CA ALA A 569 17.06 6.24 -13.85
C ALA A 569 17.63 6.14 -12.44
N ILE A 570 17.05 6.89 -11.51
CA ILE A 570 17.41 6.79 -10.10
C ILE A 570 16.78 5.52 -9.57
N ALA A 571 17.57 4.65 -8.96
CA ALA A 571 17.11 3.40 -8.40
C ALA A 571 17.89 3.10 -7.13
N VAL A 572 17.22 3.21 -5.98
CA VAL A 572 17.84 3.05 -4.66
C VAL A 572 16.98 2.17 -3.76
N ALA A 573 17.65 1.48 -2.84
CA ALA A 573 17.02 0.78 -1.74
C ALA A 573 17.46 1.41 -0.42
N VAL A 574 16.49 1.62 0.47
CA VAL A 574 16.70 2.02 1.85
C VAL A 574 16.32 0.84 2.72
N GLU A 575 17.30 0.01 3.09
CA GLU A 575 17.08 -1.19 3.90
C GLU A 575 18.36 -1.66 4.63
N PRO A 576 18.28 -2.10 5.91
CA PRO A 576 17.10 -2.12 6.76
C PRO A 576 16.80 -0.72 7.35
N VAL A 577 15.52 -0.40 7.46
CA VAL A 577 15.00 0.76 8.20
C VAL A 577 14.56 0.29 9.58
N LYS A 578 15.10 0.93 10.61
CA LYS A 578 14.56 0.87 11.98
C LYS A 578 14.10 2.24 12.40
N LEU A 579 12.84 2.34 12.83
CA LEU A 579 12.23 3.58 13.29
C LEU A 579 11.61 3.34 14.66
N ARG A 580 11.86 4.23 15.61
CA ARG A 580 11.14 4.28 16.89
C ARG A 580 10.58 5.68 17.05
N LEU A 581 9.27 5.77 17.21
CA LEU A 581 8.51 6.98 17.45
C LEU A 581 7.87 6.87 18.84
N GLY A 582 8.06 7.88 19.69
CA GLY A 582 7.42 7.96 21.00
C GLY A 582 5.91 8.27 20.92
N PRO A 583 5.30 8.62 22.08
CA PRO A 583 3.89 8.94 22.13
C PRO A 583 3.52 10.14 21.26
N LEU A 584 2.54 9.97 20.37
CA LEU A 584 2.05 10.97 19.43
C LEU A 584 0.57 11.25 19.69
N ALA A 585 0.18 12.52 19.76
CA ALA A 585 -1.21 12.96 19.70
C ALA A 585 -1.40 13.79 18.42
N TRP A 586 -2.42 13.45 17.62
CA TRP A 586 -2.74 14.12 16.37
C TRP A 586 -4.23 14.48 16.33
N PRO A 587 -4.62 15.68 15.87
CA PRO A 587 -3.75 16.84 15.66
C PRO A 587 -3.15 17.33 16.99
N GLY A 588 -1.83 17.59 17.00
CA GLY A 588 -1.12 17.99 18.21
C GLY A 588 0.18 18.71 17.90
N LYS A 589 0.58 19.62 18.80
CA LYS A 589 1.77 20.48 18.66
C LYS A 589 2.97 19.96 19.46
N SER A 590 2.82 18.87 20.20
CA SER A 590 3.87 18.32 21.06
C SER A 590 4.96 17.64 20.23
N ALA A 591 6.21 17.92 20.57
CA ALA A 591 7.36 17.29 19.94
C ALA A 591 7.52 15.85 20.45
N VAL A 592 7.60 14.89 19.52
CA VAL A 592 7.67 13.45 19.81
C VAL A 592 9.11 12.97 19.60
N PRO A 593 9.70 12.20 20.53
CA PRO A 593 11.04 11.65 20.32
C PRO A 593 11.03 10.63 19.17
N VAL A 594 12.06 10.68 18.33
CA VAL A 594 12.22 9.80 17.18
C VAL A 594 13.66 9.30 17.09
N GLN A 595 13.81 8.03 16.77
CA GLN A 595 15.09 7.41 16.42
C GLN A 595 14.93 6.71 15.08
N LEU A 596 15.77 7.06 14.11
CA LEU A 596 15.80 6.47 12.78
C LEU A 596 17.20 5.92 12.51
N SER A 597 17.27 4.69 12.02
CA SER A 597 18.50 4.15 11.41
C SER A 597 18.13 3.50 10.08
N ALA A 598 18.91 3.79 9.05
CA ALA A 598 18.69 3.31 7.70
C ALA A 598 20.02 3.09 6.97
N GLN A 599 20.02 2.21 5.98
CA GLN A 599 21.12 2.08 5.02
C GLN A 599 20.59 2.38 3.63
N LEU A 600 21.28 3.23 2.87
CA LEU A 600 20.93 3.61 1.52
C LEU A 600 21.93 3.01 0.56
N ALA A 601 21.47 2.21 -0.39
CA ALA A 601 22.31 1.57 -1.41
C ALA A 601 21.73 1.76 -2.82
N PRO A 602 22.56 1.90 -3.85
CA PRO A 602 22.10 1.84 -5.23
C PRO A 602 21.57 0.44 -5.56
N LEU A 603 20.58 0.38 -6.45
CA LEU A 603 20.10 -0.88 -7.02
C LEU A 603 20.99 -1.31 -8.20
N GLY A 604 21.45 -2.56 -8.15
CA GLY A 604 22.18 -3.24 -9.21
C GLY A 604 21.30 -3.56 -10.42
N ALA A 605 21.91 -4.08 -11.48
CA ALA A 605 21.19 -4.51 -12.69
C ALA A 605 20.25 -5.71 -12.44
N ASP A 606 20.53 -6.49 -11.41
CA ASP A 606 19.71 -7.59 -10.90
C ASP A 606 18.63 -7.13 -9.91
N GLU A 607 18.45 -5.81 -9.78
CA GLU A 607 17.50 -5.16 -8.87
C GLU A 607 17.73 -5.44 -7.38
N ARG A 608 18.95 -5.84 -7.02
CA ARG A 608 19.36 -6.03 -5.62
C ARG A 608 20.20 -4.84 -5.14
N PRO A 609 20.12 -4.49 -3.84
CA PRO A 609 21.00 -3.46 -3.30
C PRO A 609 22.46 -3.87 -3.39
N VAL A 610 23.29 -2.97 -3.89
CA VAL A 610 24.74 -3.16 -3.91
C VAL A 610 25.28 -2.79 -2.52
N VAL A 611 25.30 -3.76 -1.61
CA VAL A 611 25.67 -3.57 -0.19
C VAL A 611 27.06 -2.96 -0.02
N ALA A 612 28.00 -3.27 -0.91
CA ALA A 612 29.35 -2.70 -0.90
C ALA A 612 29.38 -1.17 -1.11
N SER A 613 28.31 -0.58 -1.65
CA SER A 613 28.16 0.86 -1.88
C SER A 613 27.09 1.49 -0.98
N ALA A 614 26.69 0.79 0.09
CA ALA A 614 25.67 1.26 1.02
C ALA A 614 26.24 2.29 2.00
N GLY A 615 25.57 3.44 2.09
CA GLY A 615 25.81 4.43 3.14
C GLY A 615 24.86 4.26 4.31
N THR A 616 25.28 4.64 5.52
CA THR A 616 24.43 4.56 6.72
C THR A 616 23.95 5.94 7.14
N LEU A 617 22.68 6.04 7.52
CA LEU A 617 22.07 7.22 8.10
C LEU A 617 21.49 6.87 9.48
N GLN A 618 21.83 7.66 10.48
CA GLN A 618 21.24 7.61 11.81
C GLN A 618 20.76 9.00 12.18
N TRP A 619 19.59 9.09 12.78
CA TRP A 619 19.04 10.33 13.29
C TRP A 619 18.34 10.08 14.62
N SER A 620 18.58 10.96 15.59
CA SER A 620 17.95 10.90 16.91
C SER A 620 17.56 12.30 17.35
N GLY A 621 16.28 12.51 17.62
CA GLY A 621 15.76 13.85 17.84
C GLY A 621 14.30 13.88 18.26
N ARG A 622 13.66 15.02 18.02
CA ARG A 622 12.23 15.24 18.21
C ARG A 622 11.59 15.76 16.93
N ALA A 623 10.35 15.36 16.66
CA ALA A 623 9.56 15.84 15.53
C ALA A 623 8.15 16.29 15.96
N THR A 624 7.61 17.33 15.31
CA THR A 624 6.21 17.78 15.45
C THR A 624 5.48 17.62 14.12
N GLY A 625 4.18 17.30 14.15
CA GLY A 625 3.38 17.06 12.94
C GLY A 625 2.71 18.30 12.34
N ALA A 626 2.34 19.30 13.15
CA ALA A 626 1.63 20.50 12.69
C ALA A 626 1.94 21.74 13.56
N PRO A 627 2.83 22.67 13.11
CA PRO A 627 3.61 22.60 11.87
C PRO A 627 4.66 21.48 11.92
N LEU A 628 5.09 21.02 10.74
CA LEU A 628 6.19 20.07 10.63
C LEU A 628 7.47 20.73 11.14
N ALA A 629 8.07 20.17 12.18
CA ALA A 629 9.39 20.56 12.64
C ALA A 629 10.16 19.35 13.13
N LEU A 630 11.48 19.38 12.99
CA LEU A 630 12.41 18.33 13.40
C LEU A 630 13.65 18.98 14.01
N SER A 631 14.11 18.42 15.13
CA SER A 631 15.33 18.85 15.81
C SER A 631 16.10 17.64 16.31
N GLY A 632 17.41 17.57 16.08
CA GLY A 632 18.25 16.51 16.65
C GLY A 632 19.52 16.21 15.86
N ALA A 633 20.28 15.24 16.36
CA ALA A 633 21.57 14.86 15.81
C ALA A 633 21.39 13.90 14.61
N VAL A 634 22.09 14.20 13.51
CA VAL A 634 22.24 13.35 12.34
C VAL A 634 23.68 12.82 12.26
N GLN A 635 23.81 11.52 12.00
CA GLN A 635 25.06 10.88 11.65
C GLN A 635 24.91 10.13 10.33
N ALA A 636 25.57 10.65 9.30
CA ALA A 636 25.68 10.03 7.98
C ALA A 636 27.10 9.52 7.74
N ARG A 637 27.24 8.32 7.16
CA ARG A 637 28.53 7.77 6.76
C ARG A 637 28.43 7.22 5.34
N ALA A 638 29.32 7.68 4.46
CA ALA A 638 29.46 7.22 3.08
C ALA A 638 28.14 7.19 2.28
N LEU A 639 27.27 8.20 2.45
CA LEU A 639 26.03 8.29 1.67
C LEU A 639 26.36 8.50 0.18
N PRO A 640 25.94 7.59 -0.73
CA PRO A 640 26.36 7.62 -2.12
C PRO A 640 25.60 8.69 -2.91
N LEU A 641 26.11 9.92 -2.98
CA LEU A 641 25.43 11.04 -3.66
C LEU A 641 25.32 10.86 -5.19
N HIS A 642 26.23 10.09 -5.78
CA HIS A 642 26.25 9.82 -7.23
C HIS A 642 24.98 9.13 -7.76
N VAL A 643 24.21 8.45 -6.89
CA VAL A 643 22.92 7.84 -7.28
C VAL A 643 21.88 8.89 -7.66
N PHE A 644 22.05 10.13 -7.20
CA PHE A 644 21.18 11.26 -7.50
C PHE A 644 21.71 12.14 -8.64
N ASN A 645 22.69 11.67 -9.42
CA ASN A 645 23.24 12.43 -10.55
C ASN A 645 22.17 12.91 -11.54
N ALA A 646 21.06 12.19 -11.69
CA ALA A 646 19.98 12.60 -12.60
C ALA A 646 19.19 13.83 -12.12
N TYR A 647 19.33 14.23 -10.85
CA TYR A 647 18.80 15.50 -10.32
C TYR A 647 19.77 16.67 -10.49
N LEU A 648 21.01 16.42 -10.92
CA LEU A 648 21.88 17.51 -11.38
C LEU A 648 21.34 17.98 -12.73
N ASP A 649 21.05 19.28 -12.82
CA ASP A 649 20.55 19.85 -14.06
C ASP A 649 21.56 19.58 -15.19
N PRO A 650 21.14 18.84 -16.25
CA PRO A 650 22.04 18.46 -17.32
C PRO A 650 22.61 19.68 -18.07
N ALA A 651 21.98 20.86 -17.95
CA ALA A 651 22.48 22.11 -18.52
C ALA A 651 23.85 22.52 -17.96
N TRP A 652 24.23 22.07 -16.76
CA TRP A 652 25.57 22.34 -16.20
C TRP A 652 26.68 21.61 -16.96
N GLY A 653 26.35 20.59 -17.78
CA GLY A 653 27.37 19.80 -18.47
C GLY A 653 28.27 19.02 -17.52
N LEU A 654 27.78 18.63 -16.34
CA LEU A 654 28.54 17.91 -15.33
C LEU A 654 27.98 16.50 -15.10
N GLN A 655 28.87 15.52 -14.96
CA GLN A 655 28.49 14.16 -14.57
C GLN A 655 29.25 13.75 -13.31
N LEU A 656 28.48 13.43 -12.27
CA LEU A 656 28.96 12.94 -10.99
C LEU A 656 29.18 11.43 -11.07
N GLN A 657 30.44 11.01 -11.20
CA GLN A 657 30.83 9.60 -11.26
C GLN A 657 30.84 8.97 -9.86
N ARG A 658 31.39 9.69 -8.90
CA ARG A 658 31.45 9.27 -7.50
C ARG A 658 31.33 10.50 -6.61
N ALA A 659 30.59 10.34 -5.52
CA ALA A 659 30.59 11.24 -4.39
C ALA A 659 29.97 10.51 -3.21
N GLU A 660 30.60 10.67 -2.06
CA GLU A 660 30.17 10.11 -0.78
C GLU A 660 30.08 11.25 0.24
N LEU A 661 28.96 11.30 0.97
CA LEU A 661 28.73 12.28 2.03
C LEU A 661 28.84 11.60 3.40
N GLY A 662 29.67 12.17 4.26
CA GLY A 662 29.66 11.97 5.70
C GLY A 662 29.18 13.24 6.39
N ALA A 663 28.40 13.10 7.46
CA ALA A 663 27.93 14.23 8.26
C ALA A 663 27.80 13.82 9.73
N ARG A 664 28.17 14.73 10.64
CA ARG A 664 27.83 14.67 12.06
C ARG A 664 27.38 16.07 12.47
N ALA A 665 26.08 16.28 12.54
CA ALA A 665 25.53 17.61 12.76
C ALA A 665 24.28 17.56 13.62
N ASP A 666 24.01 18.66 14.32
CA ASP A 666 22.71 18.97 14.89
C ASP A 666 21.91 19.76 13.86
N VAL A 667 20.67 19.32 13.62
CA VAL A 667 19.78 19.90 12.62
C VAL A 667 18.50 20.35 13.29
N GLU A 668 18.09 21.58 13.02
CA GLU A 668 16.78 22.13 13.33
C GLU A 668 16.12 22.56 12.02
N LEU A 669 14.98 21.98 11.67
CA LEU A 669 14.21 22.34 10.48
C LEU A 669 12.74 22.50 10.87
N ARG A 670 12.09 23.55 10.39
CA ARG A 670 10.67 23.81 10.58
C ARG A 670 10.04 24.29 9.29
N GLN A 671 8.82 23.88 9.04
CA GLN A 671 8.01 24.38 7.94
C GLN A 671 7.12 25.52 8.44
N GLU A 672 7.23 26.68 7.81
CA GLU A 672 6.39 27.84 8.07
C GLU A 672 4.99 27.66 7.47
N ALA A 673 4.04 28.49 7.88
CA ALA A 673 2.66 28.44 7.36
C ALA A 673 2.57 28.69 5.84
N SER A 674 3.57 29.37 5.25
CA SER A 674 3.72 29.57 3.80
C SER A 674 4.16 28.32 3.05
N GLY A 675 4.52 27.24 3.75
CA GLY A 675 5.13 26.04 3.20
C GLY A 675 6.66 26.13 3.05
N ALA A 676 7.25 27.31 3.26
CA ALA A 676 8.69 27.51 3.22
C ALA A 676 9.40 26.85 4.41
N TRP A 677 10.65 26.41 4.20
CA TRP A 677 11.47 25.81 5.25
C TRP A 677 12.39 26.86 5.88
N ALA A 678 12.43 26.88 7.21
CA ALA A 678 13.41 27.60 8.00
C ALA A 678 14.22 26.60 8.82
N GLY A 679 15.50 26.83 9.03
CA GLY A 679 16.31 25.88 9.77
C GLY A 679 17.75 26.30 10.03
N LYS A 680 18.39 25.51 10.88
CA LYS A 680 19.80 25.61 11.23
C LYS A 680 20.43 24.24 11.15
N LEU A 681 21.68 24.19 10.71
CA LEU A 681 22.53 23.02 10.79
C LEU A 681 23.87 23.46 11.39
N ASP A 682 24.32 22.75 12.41
CA ASP A 682 25.61 22.98 13.08
C ASP A 682 26.37 21.65 13.18
N GLY A 683 27.59 21.57 12.64
CA GLY A 683 28.44 20.39 12.80
C GLY A 683 29.46 20.17 11.68
N ASP A 684 29.90 18.93 11.51
CA ASP A 684 30.99 18.58 10.59
C ASP A 684 30.46 17.83 9.36
N LEU A 685 30.96 18.20 8.19
CA LEU A 685 30.65 17.56 6.91
C LEU A 685 31.92 17.03 6.25
N ARG A 686 31.81 15.91 5.56
CA ARG A 686 32.87 15.34 4.73
C ARG A 686 32.30 14.96 3.38
N VAL A 687 32.90 15.44 2.30
CA VAL A 687 32.56 15.04 0.93
C VAL A 687 33.77 14.39 0.32
N GLY A 688 33.72 13.09 0.03
CA GLY A 688 34.83 12.40 -0.61
C GLY A 688 34.82 10.89 -0.39
N PRO A 689 35.34 10.10 -1.35
CA PRO A 689 35.95 10.56 -2.61
C PRO A 689 34.92 11.13 -3.59
N LEU A 690 35.29 12.20 -4.31
CA LEU A 690 34.47 12.83 -5.34
C LEU A 690 35.20 12.81 -6.68
N ALA A 691 34.46 12.51 -7.75
CA ALA A 691 34.93 12.55 -9.13
C ALA A 691 33.84 13.12 -10.04
N LEU A 692 34.17 14.23 -10.71
CA LEU A 692 33.33 14.95 -11.66
C LEU A 692 33.97 14.93 -13.04
N LEU A 693 33.17 14.58 -14.04
CA LEU A 693 33.54 14.66 -15.45
C LEU A 693 32.79 15.82 -16.11
N GLN A 694 33.45 16.47 -17.06
CA GLN A 694 32.78 17.42 -17.94
C GLN A 694 32.07 16.65 -19.06
N ALA A 695 30.76 16.79 -19.17
CA ALA A 695 29.96 16.25 -20.26
C ALA A 695 29.72 17.35 -21.31
N ARG A 696 29.99 17.02 -22.57
CA ARG A 696 29.73 17.92 -23.71
C ARG A 696 28.48 17.47 -24.45
N VAL A 697 27.74 18.40 -25.05
CA VAL A 697 26.68 18.06 -26.00
C VAL A 697 27.25 18.27 -27.41
N ILE A 698 27.38 17.19 -28.16
CA ILE A 698 27.85 17.19 -29.56
C ILE A 698 26.70 16.63 -30.40
N ASP A 699 26.22 17.38 -31.38
CA ASP A 699 25.11 17.00 -32.28
C ASP A 699 23.84 16.55 -31.54
N GLY A 700 23.49 17.23 -30.43
CA GLY A 700 22.32 16.89 -29.61
C GLY A 700 22.49 15.64 -28.73
N GLN A 701 23.65 14.98 -28.78
CA GLN A 701 23.97 13.85 -27.91
C GLN A 701 24.99 14.23 -26.84
N ARG A 702 24.71 13.82 -25.60
CA ARG A 702 25.62 14.02 -24.46
C ARG A 702 26.79 13.05 -24.56
N VAL A 703 28.00 13.57 -24.76
CA VAL A 703 29.26 12.83 -24.78
C VAL A 703 29.97 13.08 -23.45
N ILE A 704 30.16 12.00 -22.68
CA ILE A 704 30.92 12.02 -21.42
C ILE A 704 32.37 12.35 -21.78
N GLY A 705 32.89 13.45 -21.24
CA GLY A 705 34.19 14.00 -21.60
C GLY A 705 35.29 13.69 -20.59
N GLU A 706 36.24 14.61 -20.51
CA GLU A 706 37.49 14.48 -19.75
C GLU A 706 37.26 14.71 -18.24
N ASP A 707 38.17 14.20 -17.41
CA ASP A 707 38.18 14.49 -15.96
C ASP A 707 38.23 16.00 -15.74
N LEU A 708 37.32 16.52 -14.92
CA LEU A 708 37.25 17.96 -14.61
C LEU A 708 37.83 18.24 -13.23
N LEU A 709 37.30 17.54 -12.22
CA LEU A 709 37.55 17.83 -10.81
C LEU A 709 37.38 16.54 -9.99
N SER A 710 38.36 16.22 -9.16
CA SER A 710 38.24 15.12 -8.20
C SER A 710 39.00 15.44 -6.92
N TRP A 711 38.61 14.84 -5.81
CA TRP A 711 39.37 14.89 -4.57
C TRP A 711 39.09 13.65 -3.72
N GLN A 712 40.03 13.31 -2.84
CA GLN A 712 39.84 12.18 -1.93
C GLN A 712 38.96 12.59 -0.74
N SER A 713 39.13 13.80 -0.22
CA SER A 713 38.37 14.29 0.92
C SER A 713 38.29 15.82 0.95
N LEU A 714 37.09 16.36 1.06
CA LEU A 714 36.81 17.72 1.50
C LEU A 714 36.18 17.64 2.89
N GLN A 715 36.90 18.10 3.91
CA GLN A 715 36.45 18.11 5.30
C GLN A 715 36.05 19.54 5.65
N LEU A 716 34.82 19.73 6.11
CA LEU A 716 34.28 21.02 6.53
C LEU A 716 33.95 20.89 8.03
N GLU A 717 34.74 21.56 8.87
CA GLU A 717 34.56 21.57 10.32
C GLU A 717 33.78 22.80 10.77
N GLY A 718 32.89 22.62 11.74
CA GLY A 718 32.10 23.72 12.31
C GLY A 718 31.25 24.44 11.26
N VAL A 719 30.58 23.68 10.39
CA VAL A 719 29.63 24.20 9.41
C VAL A 719 28.40 24.72 10.14
N GLN A 720 28.07 25.99 9.91
CA GLN A 720 26.85 26.64 10.36
C GLN A 720 26.06 27.09 9.15
N LEU A 721 24.97 26.38 8.86
CA LEU A 721 24.04 26.74 7.79
C LEU A 721 22.75 27.30 8.42
N ALA A 722 22.38 28.51 8.03
CA ALA A 722 21.11 29.13 8.40
C ALA A 722 20.24 29.33 7.16
N LEU A 723 19.02 28.78 7.22
CA LEU A 723 18.00 28.87 6.19
C LEU A 723 16.83 29.70 6.76
N ALA A 724 16.46 30.78 6.06
CA ALA A 724 15.29 31.60 6.39
C ALA A 724 14.49 31.88 5.11
N PRO A 725 13.14 31.89 5.16
CA PRO A 725 12.29 32.03 3.96
C PRO A 725 12.54 33.31 3.15
N ASP A 726 12.82 34.42 3.83
CA ASP A 726 12.92 35.76 3.24
C ASP A 726 14.35 36.33 3.28
N ALA A 727 15.36 35.49 3.51
CA ALA A 727 16.77 35.90 3.52
C ALA A 727 17.62 34.89 2.72
N PRO A 728 18.72 35.34 2.09
CA PRO A 728 19.63 34.42 1.43
C PRO A 728 20.18 33.40 2.45
N PRO A 729 20.38 32.14 2.04
CA PRO A 729 20.99 31.16 2.91
C PRO A 729 22.41 31.60 3.29
N ARG A 730 22.75 31.45 4.57
CA ARG A 730 24.05 31.81 5.11
C ARG A 730 24.80 30.56 5.52
N MET A 731 26.01 30.37 5.01
CA MET A 731 26.88 29.26 5.35
C MET A 731 28.20 29.79 5.89
N ALA A 732 28.49 29.54 7.16
CA ALA A 732 29.79 29.77 7.76
C ALA A 732 30.49 28.43 7.99
N VAL A 733 31.80 28.38 7.75
CA VAL A 733 32.62 27.20 7.99
C VAL A 733 33.85 27.62 8.80
N ARG A 734 34.12 26.96 9.92
CA ARG A 734 35.33 27.26 10.69
C ARG A 734 36.58 26.88 9.92
N GLU A 735 36.63 25.64 9.42
CA GLU A 735 37.77 25.17 8.63
C GLU A 735 37.33 24.28 7.48
N ALA A 736 37.84 24.54 6.28
CA ALA A 736 37.68 23.69 5.11
C ALA A 736 39.03 23.11 4.69
N GLN A 737 39.22 21.80 4.79
CA GLN A 737 40.43 21.10 4.37
C GLN A 737 40.14 20.26 3.13
N LEU A 738 40.91 20.50 2.07
CA LEU A 738 40.82 19.78 0.81
C LEU A 738 42.08 18.94 0.60
N ASP A 739 41.93 17.62 0.57
CA ASP A 739 43.02 16.64 0.45
C ASP A 739 43.00 15.95 -0.92
N ASP A 740 44.19 15.86 -1.54
CA ASP A 740 44.44 15.14 -2.79
C ASP A 740 43.50 15.59 -3.92
N ALA A 741 43.33 16.91 -4.05
CA ALA A 741 42.51 17.53 -5.09
C ALA A 741 43.22 17.52 -6.44
N TYR A 742 42.46 17.24 -7.48
CA TYR A 742 42.86 17.28 -8.87
C TYR A 742 41.88 18.14 -9.67
N ALA A 743 42.40 19.05 -10.48
CA ALA A 743 41.61 19.83 -11.42
C ALA A 743 42.28 19.85 -12.81
N ARG A 744 41.46 19.84 -13.86
CA ARG A 744 41.93 20.00 -15.24
C ARG A 744 41.44 21.30 -15.84
N LEU A 745 42.39 22.13 -16.27
CA LEU A 745 42.14 23.40 -16.93
C LEU A 745 42.55 23.31 -18.39
N ILE A 746 41.62 23.59 -19.29
CA ILE A 746 41.85 23.51 -20.73
C ILE A 746 41.50 24.85 -21.37
N ILE A 747 42.45 25.45 -22.08
CA ILE A 747 42.16 26.49 -23.06
C ILE A 747 41.90 25.77 -24.38
N ASN A 748 40.71 25.97 -24.94
CA ASN A 748 40.31 25.34 -26.20
C ASN A 748 40.95 26.04 -27.43
N GLU A 749 40.72 25.49 -28.62
CA GLU A 749 41.27 26.04 -29.88
C GLU A 749 40.78 27.46 -30.18
N GLN A 750 39.71 27.91 -29.54
CA GLN A 750 39.17 29.27 -29.63
C GLN A 750 39.71 30.21 -28.54
N GLY A 751 40.68 29.77 -27.74
CA GLY A 751 41.26 30.57 -26.66
C GLY A 751 40.34 30.71 -25.42
N ARG A 752 39.32 29.86 -25.27
CA ARG A 752 38.38 29.92 -24.13
C ARG A 752 38.68 28.80 -23.12
N LEU A 753 38.56 29.13 -21.84
CA LEU A 753 38.66 28.16 -20.74
C LEU A 753 37.43 27.25 -20.67
N ASN A 754 37.65 25.94 -20.49
CA ASN A 754 36.62 24.93 -20.33
C ASN A 754 35.66 25.18 -19.15
N LEU A 755 36.11 25.90 -18.12
CA LEU A 755 35.27 26.28 -16.98
C LEU A 755 34.16 27.28 -17.34
N ARG A 756 34.32 28.07 -18.43
CA ARG A 756 33.29 29.02 -18.87
C ARG A 756 32.06 28.34 -19.48
N ASP A 757 32.21 27.08 -19.88
CA ASP A 757 31.14 26.28 -20.48
C ASP A 757 30.27 25.58 -19.42
N ILE A 758 30.66 25.64 -18.13
CA ILE A 758 29.89 25.11 -17.00
C ILE A 758 28.87 26.16 -16.58
N ARG A 759 27.75 26.25 -17.30
CA ARG A 759 26.65 27.17 -16.98
C ARG A 759 25.31 26.63 -17.47
N PRO A 760 24.19 26.92 -16.78
CA PRO A 760 22.87 26.60 -17.28
C PRO A 760 22.62 27.30 -18.62
N ALA A 761 22.09 26.57 -19.62
CA ALA A 761 21.82 27.09 -20.96
C ALA A 761 20.90 28.33 -20.96
N ASP A 762 19.96 28.41 -19.99
CA ASP A 762 19.02 29.53 -19.85
C ASP A 762 19.62 30.77 -19.17
N ALA A 763 20.75 30.65 -18.44
CA ALA A 763 21.45 31.81 -17.89
C ALA A 763 22.01 32.72 -19.00
N ALA A 764 22.28 32.16 -20.18
CA ALA A 764 22.64 32.92 -21.38
C ALA A 764 21.43 33.67 -22.00
N ARG A 765 20.19 33.22 -21.76
CA ARG A 765 18.94 33.86 -22.23
C ARG A 765 18.43 34.90 -21.24
N ALA A 766 18.61 34.66 -19.94
CA ALA A 766 18.29 35.63 -18.87
C ALA A 766 19.22 36.87 -18.90
N ALA A 767 20.47 36.72 -19.36
CA ALA A 767 21.37 37.85 -19.60
C ALA A 767 20.90 38.81 -20.72
N SER A 768 19.84 38.44 -21.45
CA SER A 768 19.17 39.29 -22.46
C SER A 768 17.75 39.73 -22.05
N ALA A 769 17.33 39.47 -20.81
CA ALA A 769 16.06 39.97 -20.28
C ALA A 769 16.21 41.42 -19.76
N PRO A 770 15.15 42.27 -19.82
CA PRO A 770 15.22 43.63 -19.30
C PRO A 770 15.56 43.66 -17.81
N GLU A 771 16.37 44.64 -17.38
CA GLU A 771 16.59 44.97 -15.97
C GLU A 771 15.23 45.18 -15.28
N GLY A 772 14.83 44.24 -14.42
CA GLY A 772 13.53 44.29 -13.74
C GLY A 772 13.04 42.97 -13.17
N ALA A 773 13.57 41.82 -13.62
CA ALA A 773 13.34 40.55 -12.93
C ALA A 773 14.21 40.51 -11.67
N ALA A 774 13.57 40.50 -10.49
CA ALA A 774 14.25 40.38 -9.20
C ALA A 774 15.12 39.10 -9.19
N SER A 775 16.44 39.28 -9.26
CA SER A 775 17.41 38.20 -9.08
C SER A 775 17.26 37.65 -7.66
N LEU A 776 17.17 36.33 -7.51
CA LEU A 776 17.22 35.68 -6.20
C LEU A 776 18.46 36.18 -5.43
N PRO A 777 18.34 36.54 -4.15
CA PRO A 777 19.47 37.04 -3.38
C PRO A 777 20.57 35.98 -3.29
N ALA A 778 21.81 36.36 -3.58
CA ALA A 778 22.94 35.45 -3.59
C ALA A 778 23.24 34.90 -2.19
N PRO A 779 23.66 33.62 -2.06
CA PRO A 779 24.03 33.03 -0.78
C PRO A 779 25.24 33.76 -0.17
N GLU A 780 25.21 33.95 1.15
CA GLU A 780 26.35 34.48 1.90
C GLU A 780 27.20 33.30 2.40
N ILE A 781 28.47 33.25 2.00
CA ILE A 781 29.39 32.17 2.35
C ILE A 781 30.60 32.78 3.06
N SER A 782 30.95 32.25 4.22
CA SER A 782 32.16 32.60 4.94
C SER A 782 32.94 31.35 5.35
N ALA A 783 34.27 31.50 5.39
CA ALA A 783 35.13 30.50 6.00
C ALA A 783 36.22 31.21 6.81
N GLU A 784 36.57 30.72 8.01
CA GLU A 784 37.69 31.29 8.78
C GLU A 784 39.05 30.83 8.25
N ARG A 785 39.10 29.62 7.68
CA ARG A 785 40.29 29.05 7.06
C ARG A 785 39.95 28.01 6.00
N ILE A 786 40.66 28.07 4.87
CA ILE A 786 40.72 26.99 3.88
C ILE A 786 42.15 26.47 3.83
N ARG A 787 42.33 25.13 3.82
CA ARG A 787 43.61 24.44 3.61
C ARG A 787 43.53 23.55 2.36
N LEU A 788 44.59 23.57 1.57
CA LEU A 788 44.81 22.65 0.46
C LEU A 788 46.02 21.78 0.77
N ASN A 789 45.88 20.47 0.67
CA ASN A 789 46.95 19.50 0.86
C ASN A 789 47.09 18.62 -0.38
N ARG A 790 48.31 18.54 -0.93
CA ARG A 790 48.67 17.67 -2.07
C ARG A 790 47.77 17.87 -3.30
N GLY A 791 47.52 19.11 -3.67
CA GLY A 791 46.76 19.45 -4.88
C GLY A 791 47.56 19.24 -6.17
N ILE A 792 46.85 18.91 -7.25
CA ILE A 792 47.36 18.77 -8.62
C ILE A 792 46.46 19.58 -9.56
N VAL A 793 47.07 20.36 -10.44
CA VAL A 793 46.36 21.03 -11.54
C VAL A 793 47.06 20.69 -12.85
N ASP A 794 46.33 20.02 -13.74
CA ASP A 794 46.79 19.77 -15.11
C ASP A 794 46.25 20.88 -16.01
N PHE A 795 47.15 21.70 -16.57
CA PHE A 795 46.84 22.76 -17.51
C PHE A 795 47.19 22.33 -18.93
N SER A 796 46.26 22.53 -19.87
CA SER A 796 46.49 22.30 -21.30
C SER A 796 46.00 23.49 -22.10
N ASP A 797 46.85 24.02 -22.97
CA ASP A 797 46.50 25.05 -23.93
C ASP A 797 46.50 24.49 -25.35
N ARG A 798 45.30 24.41 -25.94
CA ARG A 798 45.04 23.94 -27.31
C ARG A 798 44.89 25.09 -28.30
N PHE A 799 45.07 26.35 -27.87
CA PHE A 799 45.07 27.54 -28.72
C PHE A 799 46.41 27.74 -29.47
N VAL A 800 47.48 27.16 -28.94
CA VAL A 800 48.81 27.11 -29.57
C VAL A 800 49.06 25.73 -30.17
N ARG A 801 49.78 25.68 -31.29
CA ARG A 801 50.16 24.42 -31.96
C ARG A 801 51.68 24.35 -32.13
N PRO A 802 52.35 23.25 -31.76
CA PRO A 802 51.81 22.08 -31.03
C PRO A 802 51.24 22.47 -29.65
N ASN A 803 50.36 21.65 -29.08
CA ASN A 803 49.65 22.00 -27.85
C ASN A 803 50.63 22.16 -26.68
N TYR A 804 50.36 23.09 -25.78
CA TYR A 804 51.13 23.22 -24.55
C TYR A 804 50.42 22.50 -23.40
N SER A 805 51.20 21.83 -22.55
CA SER A 805 50.70 21.21 -21.32
C SER A 805 51.67 21.41 -20.18
N ALA A 806 51.14 21.72 -19.00
CA ALA A 806 51.91 21.85 -17.77
C ALA A 806 51.16 21.24 -16.59
N ARG A 807 51.91 20.61 -15.69
CA ARG A 807 51.38 20.09 -14.43
C ARG A 807 51.87 20.95 -13.28
N LEU A 808 50.95 21.42 -12.46
CA LEU A 808 51.23 21.94 -11.13
C LEU A 808 50.97 20.82 -10.13
N SER A 809 51.95 20.50 -9.30
CA SER A 809 51.88 19.40 -8.33
C SER A 809 52.35 19.83 -6.95
N GLU A 810 52.08 19.01 -5.94
CA GLU A 810 52.44 19.28 -4.55
C GLU A 810 51.88 20.64 -4.06
N LEU A 811 50.72 21.05 -4.60
CA LEU A 811 50.09 22.30 -4.20
C LEU A 811 49.64 22.17 -2.74
N GLN A 812 50.16 23.06 -1.90
CA GLN A 812 49.85 23.12 -0.49
C GLN A 812 49.77 24.57 -0.04
N GLY A 813 48.76 24.92 0.74
CA GLY A 813 48.55 26.32 1.10
C GLY A 813 47.33 26.56 1.97
N SER A 814 47.12 27.81 2.33
CA SER A 814 45.94 28.24 3.06
C SER A 814 45.43 29.61 2.64
N LEU A 815 44.11 29.76 2.70
CA LEU A 815 43.40 31.03 2.62
C LEU A 815 42.80 31.32 4.01
N GLY A 816 43.00 32.53 4.53
CA GLY A 816 42.45 32.96 5.81
C GLY A 816 40.96 33.33 5.74
N ALA A 817 40.50 34.06 6.75
CA ALA A 817 39.09 34.35 6.91
C ALA A 817 38.53 35.22 5.78
N PHE A 818 37.47 34.77 5.10
CA PHE A 818 36.73 35.56 4.12
C PHE A 818 35.22 35.42 4.31
N SER A 819 34.47 36.40 3.79
CA SER A 819 33.02 36.34 3.60
C SER A 819 32.66 36.97 2.27
N THR A 820 31.77 36.35 1.49
CA THR A 820 31.28 36.92 0.23
C THR A 820 30.49 38.20 0.43
N GLY A 821 29.90 38.41 1.62
CA GLY A 821 29.20 39.64 1.99
C GLY A 821 30.13 40.77 2.49
N SER A 822 31.40 40.47 2.77
CA SER A 822 32.37 41.43 3.30
C SER A 822 33.33 41.93 2.21
N PRO A 823 33.75 43.21 2.24
CA PRO A 823 34.83 43.70 1.38
C PRO A 823 36.24 43.29 1.84
N ALA A 824 36.37 42.61 2.98
CA ALA A 824 37.66 42.24 3.54
C ALA A 824 38.44 41.25 2.65
N MET A 825 39.76 41.46 2.58
CA MET A 825 40.70 40.61 1.84
C MET A 825 41.27 39.55 2.79
N ALA A 826 41.29 38.28 2.35
CA ALA A 826 41.79 37.17 3.16
C ALA A 826 43.25 36.85 2.82
N PRO A 827 44.13 36.62 3.81
CA PRO A 827 45.52 36.28 3.55
C PRO A 827 45.63 34.94 2.82
N LEU A 828 46.45 34.88 1.77
CA LEU A 828 46.67 33.72 0.91
C LEU A 828 48.14 33.33 0.97
N THR A 829 48.40 32.03 1.16
CA THR A 829 49.71 31.41 0.98
C THR A 829 49.53 30.13 0.17
N LEU A 830 50.35 29.92 -0.86
CA LEU A 830 50.32 28.71 -1.68
C LEU A 830 51.74 28.38 -2.14
N ARG A 831 52.13 27.12 -2.00
CA ARG A 831 53.40 26.58 -2.49
C ARG A 831 53.15 25.36 -3.34
N GLY A 832 54.05 25.09 -4.28
CA GLY A 832 54.03 23.85 -5.05
C GLY A 832 55.12 23.81 -6.11
N LYS A 833 54.97 22.89 -7.06
CA LYS A 833 55.91 22.70 -8.17
C LYS A 833 55.21 22.89 -9.51
N VAL A 834 55.86 23.58 -10.44
CA VAL A 834 55.42 23.81 -11.82
C VAL A 834 56.30 22.97 -12.75
N ALA A 835 55.67 22.19 -13.63
CA ALA A 835 56.35 21.30 -14.57
C ALA A 835 57.38 20.36 -13.91
N GLY A 836 57.07 19.91 -12.68
CA GLY A 836 57.86 18.94 -11.90
C GLY A 836 58.98 19.51 -11.04
N THR A 837 59.60 20.63 -11.41
CA THR A 837 60.78 21.18 -10.69
C THR A 837 60.78 22.67 -10.43
N GLY A 838 60.02 23.48 -11.18
CA GLY A 838 59.96 24.91 -10.92
C GLY A 838 59.28 25.16 -9.58
N LEU A 839 59.96 25.79 -8.63
CA LEU A 839 59.36 26.09 -7.33
C LEU A 839 58.40 27.26 -7.49
N LEU A 840 57.17 27.10 -7.01
CA LEU A 840 56.14 28.14 -7.01
C LEU A 840 55.80 28.52 -5.57
N GLU A 841 55.86 29.81 -5.28
CA GLU A 841 55.40 30.41 -4.03
C GLU A 841 54.49 31.59 -4.34
N ILE A 842 53.34 31.64 -3.71
CA ILE A 842 52.34 32.70 -3.86
C ILE A 842 51.94 33.16 -2.48
N ASP A 843 52.13 34.45 -2.20
CA ASP A 843 51.77 35.09 -0.94
C ASP A 843 51.00 36.38 -1.21
N GLY A 844 49.99 36.69 -0.39
CA GLY A 844 49.24 37.94 -0.55
C GLY A 844 47.88 37.89 0.10
N GLN A 845 46.91 38.55 -0.54
CA GLN A 845 45.52 38.59 -0.08
C GLN A 845 44.55 38.42 -1.25
N LEU A 846 43.43 37.76 -1.01
CA LEU A 846 42.39 37.44 -1.98
C LEU A 846 41.02 37.68 -1.35
N LYS A 847 40.11 38.33 -2.09
CA LYS A 847 38.67 38.34 -1.81
C LYS A 847 37.96 37.42 -2.80
N PRO A 848 37.49 36.23 -2.37
CA PRO A 848 36.71 35.34 -3.21
C PRO A 848 35.32 35.94 -3.53
N GLY A 849 34.80 35.69 -4.73
CA GLY A 849 33.47 36.13 -5.16
C GLY A 849 33.48 37.33 -6.10
N ALA A 850 32.30 37.89 -6.36
CA ALA A 850 32.12 39.04 -7.25
C ALA A 850 31.79 40.31 -6.43
N PRO A 851 32.49 41.45 -6.62
CA PRO A 851 33.68 41.61 -7.47
C PRO A 851 34.92 40.93 -6.85
N LEU A 852 35.73 40.31 -7.71
CA LEU A 852 37.02 39.72 -7.35
C LEU A 852 38.02 40.84 -7.05
N ALA A 853 38.74 40.73 -5.94
CA ALA A 853 39.88 41.58 -5.62
C ALA A 853 41.04 40.73 -5.11
N LEU A 854 42.27 41.09 -5.46
CA LEU A 854 43.48 40.38 -5.03
C LEU A 854 44.67 41.35 -4.95
N ASP A 855 45.61 41.13 -4.02
CA ASP A 855 46.97 41.70 -4.04
C ASP A 855 47.92 40.56 -3.72
N VAL A 856 48.54 40.02 -4.74
CA VAL A 856 49.29 38.76 -4.66
C VAL A 856 50.66 38.95 -5.28
N ALA A 857 51.69 38.53 -4.54
CA ALA A 857 53.03 38.32 -5.04
C ALA A 857 53.23 36.83 -5.33
N ALA A 858 53.61 36.50 -6.56
CA ALA A 858 53.92 35.14 -6.97
C ALA A 858 55.37 35.06 -7.46
N ASN A 859 56.14 34.18 -6.86
CA ASN A 859 57.51 33.87 -7.24
C ASN A 859 57.53 32.47 -7.85
N ALA A 860 58.13 32.35 -9.02
CA ALA A 860 58.42 31.05 -9.58
C ALA A 860 59.89 31.01 -10.02
N THR A 861 60.61 29.94 -9.68
CA THR A 861 62.05 29.83 -9.98
C THR A 861 62.35 28.56 -10.75
N ASP A 862 63.36 28.63 -11.62
CA ASP A 862 63.90 27.50 -12.39
C ASP A 862 62.86 26.73 -13.24
N ILE A 863 61.88 27.43 -13.81
CA ILE A 863 60.95 26.85 -14.79
C ILE A 863 61.71 26.57 -16.10
N GLU A 864 61.64 25.34 -16.61
CA GLU A 864 62.28 25.01 -17.90
C GLU A 864 61.58 25.73 -19.06
N LEU A 865 62.36 26.36 -19.94
CA LEU A 865 61.83 27.12 -21.08
C LEU A 865 61.52 26.24 -22.30
N ALA A 866 62.19 25.10 -22.49
CA ALA A 866 61.97 24.24 -23.65
C ALA A 866 60.49 23.79 -23.83
N PRO A 867 59.74 23.42 -22.77
CA PRO A 867 58.29 23.17 -22.86
C PRO A 867 57.46 24.35 -23.37
N LEU A 868 57.92 25.60 -23.19
CA LEU A 868 57.22 26.82 -23.66
C LEU A 868 57.46 27.13 -25.14
N SER A 869 58.19 26.28 -25.86
CA SER A 869 58.45 26.41 -27.31
C SER A 869 57.20 26.68 -28.16
N PRO A 870 56.00 26.11 -27.90
CA PRO A 870 54.80 26.46 -28.67
C PRO A 870 54.46 27.95 -28.70
N TYR A 871 54.65 28.66 -27.58
CA TYR A 871 54.40 30.11 -27.52
C TYR A 871 55.48 30.90 -28.24
N ALA A 872 56.75 30.50 -28.10
CA ALA A 872 57.86 31.12 -28.80
C ALA A 872 57.77 30.90 -30.32
N ALA A 873 57.39 29.71 -30.77
CA ALA A 873 57.15 29.43 -32.18
C ALA A 873 56.02 30.30 -32.75
N LYS A 874 54.89 30.39 -32.03
CA LYS A 874 53.74 31.20 -32.48
C LYS A 874 54.06 32.69 -32.58
N TYR A 875 54.63 33.30 -31.55
CA TYR A 875 54.78 34.75 -31.44
C TYR A 875 56.18 35.29 -31.79
N ALA A 876 57.23 34.50 -31.58
CA ALA A 876 58.61 34.88 -31.89
C ALA A 876 59.16 34.23 -33.17
N GLY A 877 58.51 33.19 -33.70
CA GLY A 877 58.96 32.48 -34.90
C GLY A 877 60.15 31.53 -34.68
N TYR A 878 60.46 31.16 -33.43
CA TYR A 878 61.56 30.25 -33.10
C TYR A 878 61.18 29.32 -31.96
N ALA A 879 61.56 28.04 -32.05
CA ALA A 879 61.45 27.11 -30.92
C ALA A 879 62.55 27.38 -29.87
N ILE A 880 62.30 27.03 -28.61
CA ILE A 880 63.31 27.16 -27.54
C ILE A 880 64.06 25.83 -27.41
N GLU A 881 65.37 25.88 -27.58
CA GLU A 881 66.22 24.69 -27.44
C GLU A 881 66.51 24.38 -25.98
N ARG A 882 66.89 25.41 -25.20
CA ARG A 882 67.18 25.31 -23.76
C ARG A 882 67.05 26.67 -23.06
N GLY A 883 66.94 26.62 -21.74
CA GLY A 883 67.01 27.78 -20.84
C GLY A 883 66.06 27.63 -19.64
N LYS A 884 66.23 28.48 -18.63
CA LYS A 884 65.36 28.53 -17.45
C LYS A 884 64.73 29.90 -17.26
N LEU A 885 63.54 29.92 -16.69
CA LEU A 885 62.74 31.09 -16.39
C LEU A 885 62.52 31.16 -14.88
N SER A 886 62.83 32.32 -14.31
CA SER A 886 62.42 32.72 -12.97
C SER A 886 61.59 34.00 -13.08
N THR A 887 60.45 34.05 -12.41
CA THR A 887 59.54 35.19 -12.43
C THR A 887 59.28 35.70 -11.02
N ARG A 888 59.28 37.02 -10.84
CA ARG A 888 58.63 37.67 -9.71
C ARG A 888 57.47 38.51 -10.22
N LEU A 889 56.28 38.09 -9.83
CA LEU A 889 55.03 38.65 -10.28
C LEU A 889 54.37 39.34 -9.08
N ARG A 890 53.80 40.53 -9.29
CA ARG A 890 52.87 41.13 -8.34
C ARG A 890 51.65 41.57 -9.09
N TYR A 891 50.48 41.11 -8.67
CA TYR A 891 49.21 41.40 -9.31
C TYR A 891 48.28 41.99 -8.26
N GLN A 892 47.70 43.15 -8.56
CA GLN A 892 46.75 43.85 -7.73
C GLN A 892 45.49 44.15 -8.56
N VAL A 893 44.35 43.62 -8.13
CA VAL A 893 43.03 43.88 -8.69
C VAL A 893 42.21 44.62 -7.65
N GLN A 894 41.84 45.86 -7.97
CA GLN A 894 40.98 46.67 -7.11
C GLN A 894 39.51 46.22 -7.25
N PRO A 895 38.64 46.46 -6.25
CA PRO A 895 37.22 46.08 -6.30
C PRO A 895 36.43 46.63 -7.51
N GLY A 896 36.93 47.68 -8.18
CA GLY A 896 36.36 48.24 -9.42
C GLY A 896 36.79 47.53 -10.71
N GLY A 897 37.60 46.47 -10.64
CA GLY A 897 38.07 45.72 -11.79
C GLY A 897 39.34 46.26 -12.46
N GLU A 898 40.00 47.26 -11.87
CA GLU A 898 41.31 47.74 -12.35
C GLU A 898 42.42 46.79 -11.91
N LEU A 899 43.19 46.33 -12.90
CA LEU A 899 44.39 45.52 -12.73
C LEU A 899 45.64 46.42 -12.79
N GLN A 900 46.50 46.27 -11.80
CA GLN A 900 47.89 46.72 -11.81
C GLN A 900 48.78 45.50 -11.57
N ALA A 901 49.74 45.26 -12.45
CA ALA A 901 50.64 44.13 -12.36
C ALA A 901 52.09 44.54 -12.67
N SER A 902 53.05 43.94 -11.98
CA SER A 902 54.48 44.05 -12.30
C SER A 902 55.03 42.65 -12.54
N ASN A 903 55.67 42.46 -13.70
CA ASN A 903 56.18 41.17 -14.13
C ASN A 903 57.69 41.27 -14.32
N GLN A 904 58.47 40.86 -13.31
CA GLN A 904 59.91 40.69 -13.48
C GLN A 904 60.18 39.28 -14.01
N ILE A 905 60.82 39.21 -15.18
CA ILE A 905 61.12 38.00 -15.92
C ILE A 905 62.64 37.88 -16.01
N ILE A 906 63.18 36.80 -15.44
CA ILE A 906 64.61 36.48 -15.43
C ILE A 906 64.79 35.21 -16.25
N LEU A 907 65.46 35.31 -17.39
CA LEU A 907 65.76 34.18 -18.28
C LEU A 907 67.23 33.83 -18.14
N ASN A 908 67.56 32.56 -17.88
CA ASN A 908 68.92 32.07 -17.73
C ASN A 908 69.26 31.12 -18.89
N GLN A 909 70.33 31.42 -19.62
CA GLN A 909 70.83 30.63 -20.74
C GLN A 909 69.79 30.35 -21.84
N LEU A 910 68.87 31.29 -22.11
CA LEU A 910 67.91 31.16 -23.21
C LEU A 910 68.65 31.00 -24.55
N THR A 911 68.34 29.91 -25.26
CA THR A 911 68.85 29.61 -26.59
C THR A 911 67.69 29.21 -27.50
N PHE A 912 67.59 29.83 -28.67
CA PHE A 912 66.59 29.47 -29.67
C PHE A 912 67.12 28.42 -30.63
N GLY A 913 66.29 27.42 -30.93
CA GLY A 913 66.52 26.44 -31.99
C GLY A 913 66.12 26.99 -33.37
N GLU A 914 65.75 26.09 -34.28
CA GLU A 914 65.40 26.44 -35.67
C GLU A 914 64.20 27.41 -35.78
N GLN A 915 64.16 28.12 -36.91
CA GLN A 915 63.08 29.03 -37.24
C GLN A 915 61.81 28.23 -37.56
N VAL A 916 60.68 28.72 -37.08
CA VAL A 916 59.36 28.11 -37.28
C VAL A 916 58.47 29.12 -38.01
N ASP A 917 57.87 28.68 -39.12
CA ASP A 917 56.92 29.49 -39.87
C ASP A 917 55.62 29.67 -39.06
N SER A 918 55.32 30.90 -38.65
CA SER A 918 54.08 31.27 -37.97
C SER A 918 53.54 32.61 -38.49
N PRO A 919 52.24 32.70 -38.84
CA PRO A 919 51.63 33.95 -39.33
C PRO A 919 51.51 35.03 -38.25
N ASP A 920 51.49 34.64 -36.97
CA ASP A 920 51.41 35.55 -35.81
C ASP A 920 52.80 35.95 -35.29
N ALA A 921 53.89 35.50 -35.93
CA ALA A 921 55.25 35.78 -35.47
C ALA A 921 55.66 37.24 -35.73
N THR A 922 56.43 37.81 -34.81
CA THR A 922 57.00 39.15 -34.98
C THR A 922 57.98 39.22 -36.16
N SER A 923 57.99 40.34 -36.87
CA SER A 923 58.98 40.63 -37.93
C SER A 923 60.34 41.11 -37.37
N LEU A 924 60.46 41.27 -36.05
CA LEU A 924 61.68 41.76 -35.40
C LEU A 924 62.77 40.67 -35.34
N PRO A 925 64.06 41.02 -35.41
CA PRO A 925 65.16 40.05 -35.33
C PRO A 925 65.38 39.55 -33.89
N VAL A 926 64.53 38.62 -33.43
CA VAL A 926 64.45 38.14 -32.03
C VAL A 926 65.78 37.62 -31.49
N ARG A 927 66.54 36.84 -32.27
CA ARG A 927 67.85 36.31 -31.84
C ARG A 927 68.87 37.42 -31.53
N PHE A 928 68.84 38.50 -32.31
CA PHE A 928 69.70 39.66 -32.07
C PHE A 928 69.28 40.41 -30.82
N ALA A 929 67.97 40.61 -30.63
CA ALA A 929 67.43 41.24 -29.42
C ALA A 929 67.82 40.46 -28.14
N VAL A 930 67.72 39.13 -28.16
CA VAL A 930 68.13 38.28 -27.03
C VAL A 930 69.64 38.33 -26.78
N ALA A 931 70.47 38.34 -27.83
CA ALA A 931 71.92 38.48 -27.68
C ALA A 931 72.32 39.82 -27.06
N LEU A 932 71.55 40.90 -27.29
CA LEU A 932 71.80 42.22 -26.73
C LEU A 932 71.35 42.35 -25.27
N LEU A 933 70.29 41.65 -24.89
CA LEU A 933 69.72 41.67 -23.53
C LEU A 933 70.44 40.72 -22.57
N LYS A 934 71.22 39.77 -23.10
CA LYS A 934 71.96 38.76 -22.33
C LYS A 934 73.23 39.37 -21.72
N ASP A 935 73.40 39.26 -20.40
CA ASP A 935 74.63 39.66 -19.72
C ASP A 935 75.77 38.63 -19.87
N ARG A 936 76.92 38.87 -19.21
CA ARG A 936 78.10 37.98 -19.25
C ARG A 936 77.85 36.59 -18.67
N ASP A 937 76.90 36.45 -17.75
CA ASP A 937 76.56 35.20 -17.09
C ASP A 937 75.43 34.46 -17.83
N GLY A 938 74.89 35.11 -18.86
CA GLY A 938 73.89 34.59 -19.74
C GLY A 938 72.45 34.82 -19.30
N ILE A 939 72.24 35.84 -18.47
CA ILE A 939 70.97 36.18 -17.82
C ILE A 939 70.33 37.39 -18.52
N ILE A 940 69.00 37.36 -18.68
CA ILE A 940 68.18 38.46 -19.16
C ILE A 940 67.16 38.80 -18.09
N ASP A 941 67.19 40.02 -17.52
CA ASP A 941 66.25 40.48 -16.49
C ASP A 941 65.43 41.65 -17.03
N VAL A 942 64.12 41.44 -17.17
CA VAL A 942 63.17 42.39 -17.76
C VAL A 942 62.00 42.59 -16.82
N ASN A 943 61.69 43.85 -16.49
CA ASN A 943 60.49 44.19 -15.71
C ASN A 943 59.42 44.84 -16.61
N LEU A 944 58.26 44.20 -16.71
CA LEU A 944 57.13 44.62 -17.54
C LEU A 944 55.93 45.00 -16.67
N PRO A 945 55.71 46.29 -16.37
CA PRO A 945 54.49 46.74 -15.69
C PRO A 945 53.28 46.70 -16.64
N VAL A 946 52.13 46.25 -16.16
CA VAL A 946 50.91 46.01 -16.92
C VAL A 946 49.74 46.61 -16.14
N SER A 947 48.99 47.54 -16.72
CA SER A 947 47.84 48.17 -16.06
C SER A 947 46.65 48.31 -17.00
N GLY A 948 45.42 48.08 -16.53
CA GLY A 948 44.20 48.20 -17.34
C GLY A 948 42.94 47.71 -16.64
N SER A 949 41.77 47.88 -17.26
CA SER A 949 40.50 47.34 -16.74
C SER A 949 40.31 45.88 -17.15
N LEU A 950 39.77 45.05 -16.24
CA LEU A 950 39.36 43.67 -16.54
C LEU A 950 38.10 43.57 -17.41
N SER A 951 37.34 44.66 -17.55
CA SER A 951 36.10 44.71 -18.33
C SER A 951 36.25 45.17 -19.78
N ASP A 952 37.41 45.75 -20.15
CA ASP A 952 37.70 46.22 -21.51
C ASP A 952 38.98 45.52 -22.06
N PRO A 953 38.86 44.56 -23.00
CA PRO A 953 39.96 43.70 -23.41
C PRO A 953 40.99 44.34 -24.35
N GLN A 954 40.99 45.66 -24.60
CA GLN A 954 42.00 46.31 -25.45
C GLN A 954 43.34 46.56 -24.70
N PHE A 955 44.05 45.49 -24.37
CA PHE A 955 45.39 45.56 -23.78
C PHE A 955 46.46 45.79 -24.87
N SER A 956 46.94 47.03 -25.07
CA SER A 956 48.02 47.31 -26.03
C SER A 956 49.41 47.15 -25.39
N VAL A 957 50.03 45.99 -25.59
CA VAL A 957 51.37 45.64 -25.05
C VAL A 957 52.51 46.27 -25.86
N GLY A 958 52.26 46.61 -27.14
CA GLY A 958 53.31 47.03 -28.10
C GLY A 958 54.06 48.32 -27.72
N GLY A 959 53.42 49.26 -27.02
CA GLY A 959 54.05 50.53 -26.63
C GLY A 959 55.01 50.42 -25.44
N LEU A 960 54.93 49.32 -24.67
CA LEU A 960 55.66 49.15 -23.42
C LEU A 960 57.03 48.48 -23.64
N VAL A 961 57.09 47.52 -24.56
CA VAL A 961 58.33 46.81 -24.93
C VAL A 961 59.35 47.75 -25.57
N TRP A 962 58.91 48.67 -26.44
CA TRP A 962 59.80 49.62 -27.12
C TRP A 962 60.49 50.61 -26.17
N LYS A 963 59.82 51.00 -25.07
CA LYS A 963 60.39 51.89 -24.04
C LYS A 963 61.44 51.19 -23.17
N LEU A 964 61.36 49.87 -22.99
CA LEU A 964 62.37 49.06 -22.30
C LEU A 964 63.65 48.89 -23.11
N PHE A 965 63.55 48.70 -24.43
CA PHE A 965 64.70 48.55 -25.33
C PHE A 965 65.61 49.80 -25.38
N LEU A 966 65.03 51.00 -25.37
CA LEU A 966 65.81 52.25 -25.50
C LEU A 966 66.57 52.64 -24.21
N ASN A 967 66.11 52.18 -23.03
CA ASN A 967 66.74 52.51 -21.76
C ASN A 967 67.90 51.57 -21.39
N LEU A 968 68.10 50.47 -22.12
CA LEU A 968 69.12 49.45 -21.82
C LEU A 968 70.39 49.56 -22.68
N ILE A 969 70.58 50.64 -23.44
CA ILE A 969 71.79 50.82 -24.27
C ILE A 969 72.76 51.76 -23.56
N GLY A 970 73.73 51.14 -22.87
CA GLY A 970 74.84 51.85 -22.24
C GLY A 970 75.95 50.91 -21.76
N LYS A 971 76.82 50.51 -22.71
CA LYS A 971 78.12 49.81 -22.57
C LYS A 971 78.11 48.28 -22.43
N ALA A 972 78.55 47.59 -23.49
CA ALA A 972 79.58 46.55 -23.39
C ALA A 972 80.25 46.31 -24.77
N LEU A 973 81.54 46.01 -24.73
CA LEU A 973 82.49 45.92 -25.83
C LEU A 973 82.69 44.45 -26.30
N THR A 974 83.36 44.36 -27.45
CA THR A 974 83.55 43.25 -28.40
C THR A 974 84.42 42.06 -27.96
N ALA A 975 84.06 40.90 -28.55
CA ALA A 975 84.92 39.79 -29.03
C ALA A 975 85.18 38.59 -28.05
N PRO A 976 85.80 37.48 -28.53
CA PRO A 976 85.13 36.26 -29.02
C PRO A 976 85.61 34.99 -28.25
N PHE A 977 85.13 33.79 -28.60
CA PHE A 977 85.91 32.54 -28.82
C PHE A 977 85.07 31.27 -28.67
N SER A 978 85.23 30.43 -29.69
CA SER A 978 85.09 28.97 -29.70
C SER A 978 86.11 28.30 -28.78
N LEU A 979 85.76 27.16 -28.17
CA LEU A 979 86.64 25.99 -27.96
C LEU A 979 85.92 24.91 -27.13
N PHE A 980 85.67 23.74 -27.73
CA PHE A 980 86.22 22.43 -27.32
C PHE A 980 85.35 21.29 -27.88
N GLY A 981 86.01 20.42 -28.65
CA GLY A 981 85.54 19.07 -28.95
C GLY A 981 86.20 18.04 -28.03
N GLY A 982 85.56 16.87 -27.94
CA GLY A 982 86.20 15.58 -27.66
C GLY A 982 86.13 15.08 -26.21
N SER A 983 85.25 14.11 -25.95
CA SER A 983 85.62 12.94 -25.14
C SER A 983 84.84 11.71 -25.61
N GLU A 984 85.58 10.63 -25.84
CA GLU A 984 85.15 9.35 -26.37
C GLU A 984 84.54 8.47 -25.25
N ARG A 985 83.23 8.20 -25.34
CA ARG A 985 82.52 6.96 -24.93
C ARG A 985 81.01 7.11 -25.23
N PRO A 986 80.50 6.60 -26.37
CA PRO A 986 79.12 6.82 -26.80
C PRO A 986 78.06 6.19 -25.87
N GLU A 987 78.40 5.12 -25.16
CA GLU A 987 77.45 4.34 -24.34
C GLU A 987 77.18 4.95 -22.95
N GLU A 988 78.05 5.85 -22.47
CA GLU A 988 77.88 6.55 -21.17
C GLU A 988 77.05 7.85 -21.29
N ALA A 989 76.66 8.24 -22.50
CA ALA A 989 75.89 9.45 -22.79
C ALA A 989 74.37 9.21 -22.92
N GLN A 990 73.87 7.98 -22.73
CA GLN A 990 72.45 7.66 -22.92
C GLN A 990 71.85 6.86 -21.75
N VAL A 991 70.65 7.23 -21.33
CA VAL A 991 69.85 6.49 -20.33
C VAL A 991 68.69 5.82 -21.03
N PHE A 992 68.69 4.48 -21.08
CA PHE A 992 67.67 3.70 -21.79
C PHE A 992 66.40 3.48 -20.96
N PHE A 993 65.26 3.40 -21.67
CA PHE A 993 63.92 3.18 -21.11
C PHE A 993 63.22 2.01 -21.79
N GLN A 994 62.23 1.44 -21.10
CA GLN A 994 61.30 0.48 -21.71
C GLN A 994 60.35 1.20 -22.70
N PRO A 995 59.99 0.57 -23.84
CA PRO A 995 59.02 1.13 -24.79
C PRO A 995 57.69 1.52 -24.14
N GLY A 996 57.17 2.71 -24.45
CA GLY A 996 55.91 3.22 -23.89
C GLY A 996 55.96 3.60 -22.40
N GLY A 997 57.13 3.57 -21.76
CA GLY A 997 57.32 3.92 -20.35
C GLY A 997 58.39 5.00 -20.11
N ALA A 998 58.22 5.72 -19.00
CA ALA A 998 59.18 6.72 -18.50
C ALA A 998 59.76 6.36 -17.12
N GLU A 999 59.63 5.10 -16.69
CA GLU A 999 60.21 4.59 -15.45
C GLU A 999 61.69 4.21 -15.64
N LEU A 1000 62.53 4.63 -14.70
CA LEU A 1000 63.97 4.36 -14.70
C LEU A 1000 64.28 2.96 -14.16
N ALA A 1001 64.97 2.13 -14.94
CA ALA A 1001 65.33 0.77 -14.54
C ALA A 1001 66.79 0.61 -14.05
N ALA A 1002 67.68 1.59 -14.27
CA ALA A 1002 69.10 1.51 -13.88
C ALA A 1002 69.63 2.85 -13.34
N VAL A 1003 70.22 2.84 -12.14
CA VAL A 1003 70.50 4.06 -11.33
C VAL A 1003 71.98 4.37 -11.09
N ASP A 1004 72.90 3.41 -11.28
CA ASP A 1004 74.31 3.53 -10.86
C ASP A 1004 75.12 4.57 -11.67
N GLN A 1005 74.76 4.78 -12.94
CA GLN A 1005 75.42 5.80 -13.78
C GLN A 1005 75.03 7.24 -13.39
N LEU A 1006 73.82 7.43 -12.83
CA LEU A 1006 73.33 8.75 -12.41
C LEU A 1006 74.06 9.26 -11.17
N ASP A 1007 74.52 8.38 -10.28
CA ASP A 1007 75.33 8.74 -9.11
C ASP A 1007 76.67 9.39 -9.52
N ARG A 1008 77.30 8.88 -10.59
CA ARG A 1008 78.57 9.44 -11.12
C ARG A 1008 78.35 10.81 -11.75
N VAL A 1009 77.32 10.96 -12.58
CA VAL A 1009 76.96 12.23 -13.23
C VAL A 1009 76.59 13.30 -12.19
N ALA A 1010 75.81 12.93 -11.16
CA ALA A 1010 75.47 13.84 -10.08
C ALA A 1010 76.71 14.33 -9.30
N ARG A 1011 77.66 13.44 -8.96
CA ARG A 1011 78.93 13.84 -8.31
C ARG A 1011 79.76 14.78 -9.17
N LEU A 1012 79.88 14.51 -10.47
CA LEU A 1012 80.59 15.39 -11.42
C LEU A 1012 80.00 16.81 -11.45
N LEU A 1013 78.67 16.91 -11.46
CA LEU A 1013 77.96 18.19 -11.44
C LEU A 1013 78.12 18.95 -10.11
N ILE A 1014 78.35 18.26 -8.99
CA ILE A 1014 78.61 18.86 -7.68
C ILE A 1014 80.05 19.39 -7.62
N GLU A 1015 81.04 18.57 -7.99
CA GLU A 1015 82.47 18.89 -7.88
C GLU A 1015 82.96 19.95 -8.87
N ARG A 1016 82.28 20.13 -10.00
CA ARG A 1016 82.69 21.05 -11.08
C ARG A 1016 81.66 22.17 -11.28
N PRO A 1017 81.87 23.37 -10.70
CA PRO A 1017 80.88 24.44 -10.70
C PRO A 1017 80.42 24.98 -12.06
N GLY A 1018 81.29 24.89 -13.09
CA GLY A 1018 81.03 25.39 -14.44
C GLY A 1018 80.40 24.37 -15.41
N LEU A 1019 80.17 23.12 -14.99
CA LEU A 1019 79.55 22.11 -15.85
C LEU A 1019 78.03 22.28 -15.89
N GLN A 1020 77.47 22.32 -17.09
CA GLN A 1020 76.05 22.25 -17.37
C GLN A 1020 75.71 20.94 -18.09
N LEU A 1021 74.55 20.37 -17.81
CA LEU A 1021 74.07 19.14 -18.43
C LEU A 1021 72.73 19.42 -19.12
N ALA A 1022 72.63 19.15 -20.41
CA ALA A 1022 71.37 19.17 -21.15
C ALA A 1022 70.87 17.75 -21.39
N LEU A 1023 69.57 17.55 -21.17
CA LEU A 1023 68.88 16.27 -21.26
C LEU A 1023 67.90 16.29 -22.43
N THR A 1024 68.14 15.46 -23.43
CA THR A 1024 67.26 15.33 -24.60
C THR A 1024 66.56 13.99 -24.57
N GLY A 1025 65.24 14.00 -24.40
CA GLY A 1025 64.43 12.79 -24.46
C GLY A 1025 64.15 12.39 -25.89
N TRP A 1026 64.19 11.09 -26.16
CA TRP A 1026 63.86 10.50 -27.45
C TRP A 1026 62.66 9.53 -27.32
N ALA A 1027 61.75 9.60 -28.29
CA ALA A 1027 60.63 8.66 -28.44
C ALA A 1027 60.45 8.28 -29.91
N GLY A 1028 59.93 7.08 -30.19
CA GLY A 1028 59.85 6.53 -31.56
C GLY A 1028 58.50 5.90 -31.86
N ILE A 1029 57.88 6.30 -32.96
CA ILE A 1029 56.52 5.83 -33.29
C ILE A 1029 56.47 4.33 -33.59
N ALA A 1030 57.45 3.81 -34.33
CA ALA A 1030 57.50 2.41 -34.75
C ALA A 1030 57.70 1.45 -33.56
N ALA A 1031 58.62 1.80 -32.65
CA ALA A 1031 58.95 0.97 -31.50
C ALA A 1031 57.93 1.02 -30.36
N GLU A 1032 57.12 2.07 -30.27
CA GLU A 1032 56.35 2.36 -29.04
C GLU A 1032 54.83 2.42 -29.22
N SER A 1033 54.33 2.54 -30.46
CA SER A 1033 52.90 2.75 -30.73
C SER A 1033 51.99 1.59 -30.28
N GLN A 1034 52.47 0.35 -30.30
CA GLN A 1034 51.68 -0.80 -29.85
C GLN A 1034 51.46 -0.74 -28.32
N THR A 1035 52.54 -0.61 -27.56
CA THR A 1035 52.50 -0.54 -26.10
C THR A 1035 51.65 0.63 -25.60
N LEU A 1036 51.74 1.79 -26.27
CA LEU A 1036 50.93 2.95 -25.93
C LEU A 1036 49.42 2.73 -26.14
N ARG A 1037 49.03 2.03 -27.21
CA ARG A 1037 47.61 1.67 -27.45
C ARG A 1037 47.09 0.68 -26.43
N GLU A 1038 47.89 -0.31 -26.06
CA GLU A 1038 47.55 -1.28 -25.01
C GLU A 1038 47.35 -0.61 -23.65
N GLN A 1039 48.25 0.30 -23.27
CA GLN A 1039 48.10 1.06 -22.04
C GLN A 1039 46.86 1.98 -22.04
N GLN A 1040 46.51 2.58 -23.17
CA GLN A 1040 45.28 3.39 -23.29
C GLN A 1040 44.03 2.52 -23.13
N LEU A 1041 44.00 1.35 -23.75
CA LEU A 1041 42.90 0.41 -23.61
C LEU A 1041 42.76 -0.07 -22.16
N ASP A 1042 43.86 -0.47 -21.51
CA ASP A 1042 43.81 -0.94 -20.11
C ASP A 1042 43.36 0.15 -19.13
N ARG A 1043 43.63 1.43 -19.43
CA ARG A 1043 43.08 2.57 -18.68
C ARG A 1043 41.58 2.72 -18.92
N ALA A 1044 41.12 2.62 -20.15
CA ALA A 1044 39.69 2.68 -20.49
C ALA A 1044 38.90 1.52 -19.87
N LEU A 1045 39.46 0.31 -19.86
CA LEU A 1045 38.84 -0.86 -19.23
C LEU A 1045 38.68 -0.71 -17.72
N ARG A 1046 39.68 -0.13 -17.04
CA ARG A 1046 39.60 0.18 -15.60
C ARG A 1046 38.54 1.23 -15.28
N ALA A 1047 38.25 2.15 -16.21
CA ALA A 1047 37.23 3.19 -16.03
C ALA A 1047 35.78 2.67 -16.12
N GLU A 1048 35.54 1.53 -16.78
CA GLU A 1048 34.19 0.97 -16.98
C GLU A 1048 33.55 0.36 -15.72
N ASN A 1049 34.31 0.21 -14.62
CA ASN A 1049 33.83 -0.31 -13.32
C ASN A 1049 32.90 -1.53 -13.46
N ALA A 1050 33.30 -2.49 -14.31
CA ALA A 1050 32.55 -3.72 -14.52
C ALA A 1050 33.00 -4.83 -13.55
N PRO A 1051 32.09 -5.74 -13.14
CA PRO A 1051 32.42 -6.82 -12.20
C PRO A 1051 33.46 -7.82 -12.74
N THR A 1052 33.64 -7.90 -14.07
CA THR A 1052 34.69 -8.71 -14.70
C THR A 1052 35.36 -7.95 -15.85
N PRO A 1053 36.65 -8.23 -16.16
CA PRO A 1053 37.36 -7.60 -17.28
C PRO A 1053 36.67 -7.83 -18.63
N GLU A 1054 36.07 -9.00 -18.85
CA GLU A 1054 35.31 -9.31 -20.06
C GLU A 1054 34.05 -8.47 -20.19
N ALA A 1055 33.35 -8.21 -19.07
CA ALA A 1055 32.18 -7.33 -19.06
C ALA A 1055 32.57 -5.87 -19.34
N ALA A 1056 33.71 -5.41 -18.80
CA ALA A 1056 34.25 -4.08 -19.11
C ALA A 1056 34.57 -3.96 -20.61
N LEU A 1057 35.26 -4.96 -21.17
CA LEU A 1057 35.62 -5.00 -22.59
C LEU A 1057 34.39 -5.01 -23.50
N LYS A 1058 33.37 -5.80 -23.16
CA LYS A 1058 32.13 -5.87 -23.93
C LYS A 1058 31.36 -4.56 -23.91
N ARG A 1059 31.25 -3.90 -22.75
CA ARG A 1059 30.59 -2.59 -22.61
C ARG A 1059 31.34 -1.51 -23.38
N LEU A 1060 32.65 -1.44 -23.18
CA LEU A 1060 33.51 -0.49 -23.89
C LEU A 1060 33.41 -0.69 -25.40
N TYR A 1061 33.47 -1.95 -25.87
CA TYR A 1061 33.25 -2.28 -27.27
C TYR A 1061 31.89 -1.80 -27.75
N GLN A 1062 30.79 -2.09 -27.05
CA GLN A 1062 29.44 -1.68 -27.46
C GLN A 1062 29.25 -0.16 -27.50
N ALA A 1063 29.86 0.58 -26.57
CA ALA A 1063 29.80 2.04 -26.50
C ALA A 1063 30.68 2.75 -27.54
N ALA A 1064 31.83 2.17 -27.90
CA ALA A 1064 32.78 2.81 -28.81
C ALA A 1064 32.22 3.00 -30.24
N ARG A 1065 32.36 4.22 -30.78
CA ARG A 1065 32.08 4.51 -32.20
C ARG A 1065 33.26 4.06 -33.06
N LEU A 1066 33.16 2.85 -33.60
CA LEU A 1066 34.17 2.26 -34.49
C LEU A 1066 33.73 2.46 -35.96
N PRO A 1067 34.62 2.94 -36.87
CA PRO A 1067 34.27 3.22 -38.27
C PRO A 1067 33.65 2.04 -39.03
N SER A 1068 34.02 0.81 -38.66
CA SER A 1068 33.60 -0.43 -39.32
C SER A 1068 33.09 -1.47 -38.31
N LYS A 1069 32.23 -1.05 -37.37
CA LYS A 1069 31.69 -1.95 -36.35
C LYS A 1069 30.73 -2.97 -36.96
N PRO A 1070 31.01 -4.29 -36.89
CA PRO A 1070 30.17 -5.30 -37.51
C PRO A 1070 28.79 -5.34 -36.85
N ARG A 1071 27.74 -5.38 -37.68
CA ARG A 1071 26.35 -5.51 -37.26
C ARG A 1071 25.78 -6.83 -37.76
N ASN A 1072 24.82 -7.39 -37.03
CA ASN A 1072 24.06 -8.55 -37.47
C ASN A 1072 23.00 -8.15 -38.51
N ALA A 1073 22.30 -9.14 -39.08
CA ALA A 1073 21.27 -8.92 -40.10
C ALA A 1073 20.08 -8.04 -39.65
N LEU A 1074 19.93 -7.81 -38.34
CA LEU A 1074 18.90 -6.95 -37.74
C LEU A 1074 19.41 -5.52 -37.46
N GLY A 1075 20.61 -5.17 -37.91
CA GLY A 1075 21.22 -3.85 -37.71
C GLY A 1075 21.76 -3.60 -36.29
N LEU A 1076 21.76 -4.62 -35.42
CA LEU A 1076 22.33 -4.58 -34.07
C LEU A 1076 23.82 -4.89 -34.09
N VAL A 1077 24.60 -4.32 -33.16
CA VAL A 1077 26.05 -4.56 -33.05
C VAL A 1077 26.32 -6.05 -32.79
N LYS A 1078 27.17 -6.68 -33.60
CA LYS A 1078 27.53 -8.10 -33.48
C LYS A 1078 28.41 -8.32 -32.25
N ASP A 1079 28.05 -9.32 -31.45
CA ASP A 1079 28.84 -9.80 -30.32
C ASP A 1079 30.02 -10.64 -30.85
N LEU A 1080 31.25 -10.18 -30.62
CA LEU A 1080 32.48 -10.81 -31.12
C LEU A 1080 33.22 -11.52 -29.98
N PRO A 1081 34.12 -12.48 -30.27
CA PRO A 1081 35.04 -13.00 -29.26
C PRO A 1081 35.87 -11.87 -28.61
N PRO A 1082 36.22 -11.96 -27.31
CA PRO A 1082 36.96 -10.92 -26.57
C PRO A 1082 38.22 -10.42 -27.29
N GLU A 1083 38.99 -11.33 -27.89
CA GLU A 1083 40.21 -10.98 -28.66
C GLU A 1083 39.91 -10.09 -29.87
N GLN A 1084 38.79 -10.33 -30.57
CA GLN A 1084 38.39 -9.51 -31.72
C GLN A 1084 37.87 -8.14 -31.28
N MET A 1085 37.14 -8.08 -30.16
CA MET A 1085 36.72 -6.81 -29.56
C MET A 1085 37.95 -5.97 -29.15
N ARG A 1086 38.92 -6.62 -28.47
CA ARG A 1086 40.18 -6.00 -28.05
C ARG A 1086 40.95 -5.47 -29.26
N GLY A 1087 41.09 -6.26 -30.32
CA GLY A 1087 41.76 -5.84 -31.55
C GLY A 1087 41.12 -4.63 -32.23
N LEU A 1088 39.79 -4.60 -32.33
CA LEU A 1088 39.06 -3.46 -32.91
C LEU A 1088 39.19 -2.18 -32.07
N LEU A 1089 39.17 -2.32 -30.74
CA LEU A 1089 39.41 -1.21 -29.83
C LEU A 1089 40.86 -0.70 -29.92
N LEU A 1090 41.85 -1.60 -29.93
CA LEU A 1090 43.26 -1.24 -30.11
C LEU A 1090 43.50 -0.50 -31.44
N GLY A 1091 42.84 -0.93 -32.52
CA GLY A 1091 42.92 -0.26 -33.82
C GLY A 1091 42.26 1.13 -33.87
N SER A 1092 41.41 1.46 -32.90
CA SER A 1092 40.73 2.77 -32.82
C SER A 1092 41.58 3.85 -32.15
N TYR A 1093 42.55 3.46 -31.33
CA TYR A 1093 43.47 4.40 -30.67
C TYR A 1093 44.54 4.87 -31.65
N LYS A 1094 44.62 6.18 -31.86
CA LYS A 1094 45.71 6.82 -32.61
C LYS A 1094 46.79 7.26 -31.62
N VAL A 1095 48.04 6.90 -31.89
CA VAL A 1095 49.22 7.47 -31.22
C VAL A 1095 49.69 8.59 -32.12
N ASP A 1096 49.59 9.82 -31.65
CA ASP A 1096 50.05 11.02 -32.36
C ASP A 1096 51.48 11.39 -31.93
N ASP A 1097 52.11 12.27 -32.72
CA ASP A 1097 53.45 12.76 -32.45
C ASP A 1097 53.54 13.51 -31.11
N GLU A 1098 52.42 14.05 -30.64
CA GLU A 1098 52.32 14.72 -29.35
C GLU A 1098 52.43 13.74 -28.17
N ALA A 1099 51.75 12.59 -28.22
CA ALA A 1099 51.90 11.55 -27.19
C ALA A 1099 53.35 11.06 -27.09
N LEU A 1100 54.06 10.98 -28.22
CA LEU A 1100 55.48 10.60 -28.27
C LEU A 1100 56.39 11.71 -27.75
N ARG A 1101 56.15 12.97 -28.13
CA ARG A 1101 56.86 14.13 -27.55
C ARG A 1101 56.70 14.18 -26.02
N GLN A 1102 55.49 13.98 -25.51
CA GLN A 1102 55.22 13.97 -24.07
C GLN A 1102 55.97 12.84 -23.37
N LEU A 1103 56.03 11.65 -23.99
CA LEU A 1103 56.79 10.53 -23.47
C LEU A 1103 58.30 10.82 -23.44
N ALA A 1104 58.84 11.43 -24.50
CA ALA A 1104 60.24 11.88 -24.55
C ALA A 1104 60.54 12.91 -23.44
N VAL A 1105 59.68 13.92 -23.26
CA VAL A 1105 59.81 14.89 -22.17
C VAL A 1105 59.75 14.21 -20.80
N ALA A 1106 58.80 13.29 -20.60
CA ALA A 1106 58.65 12.57 -19.33
C ALA A 1106 59.90 11.76 -18.97
N ARG A 1107 60.57 11.15 -19.95
CA ARG A 1107 61.84 10.44 -19.74
C ARG A 1107 62.97 11.37 -19.35
N ALA A 1108 63.15 12.46 -20.09
CA ALA A 1108 64.18 13.45 -19.78
C ALA A 1108 63.97 14.06 -18.39
N ALA A 1109 62.72 14.33 -18.03
CA ALA A 1109 62.33 14.74 -16.69
C ALA A 1109 62.63 13.66 -15.63
N ALA A 1110 62.34 12.39 -15.89
CA ALA A 1110 62.66 11.30 -14.96
C ALA A 1110 64.17 11.21 -14.67
N VAL A 1111 65.02 11.31 -15.70
CA VAL A 1111 66.48 11.34 -15.54
C VAL A 1111 66.93 12.56 -14.73
N ARG A 1112 66.41 13.74 -15.06
CA ARG A 1112 66.69 14.98 -14.32
C ARG A 1112 66.35 14.80 -12.84
N ASP A 1113 65.12 14.39 -12.55
CA ASP A 1113 64.60 14.28 -11.18
C ASP A 1113 65.43 13.28 -10.37
N ALA A 1114 65.87 12.19 -11.01
CA ALA A 1114 66.77 11.23 -10.41
C ALA A 1114 68.18 11.81 -10.13
N LEU A 1115 68.71 12.71 -10.97
CA LEU A 1115 69.97 13.43 -10.71
C LEU A 1115 69.82 14.46 -9.58
N LEU A 1116 68.71 15.19 -9.53
CA LEU A 1116 68.43 16.15 -8.47
C LEU A 1116 68.26 15.47 -7.11
N ALA A 1117 67.58 14.32 -7.06
CA ALA A 1117 67.46 13.51 -5.85
C ALA A 1117 68.82 13.04 -5.29
N ARG A 1118 69.87 13.04 -6.13
CA ARG A 1118 71.26 12.72 -5.78
C ARG A 1118 72.11 13.95 -5.44
N GLY A 1119 71.51 15.13 -5.36
CA GLY A 1119 72.18 16.37 -4.99
C GLY A 1119 72.75 17.18 -6.15
N ALA A 1120 72.48 16.80 -7.41
CA ALA A 1120 72.90 17.63 -8.55
C ALA A 1120 72.23 19.03 -8.48
N PRO A 1121 72.96 20.13 -8.74
CA PRO A 1121 72.38 21.47 -8.68
C PRO A 1121 71.36 21.71 -9.80
N ASN A 1122 70.12 22.04 -9.45
CA ASN A 1122 69.05 22.28 -10.43
C ASN A 1122 69.42 23.33 -11.47
N ALA A 1123 70.10 24.42 -11.08
CA ALA A 1123 70.53 25.48 -12.00
C ALA A 1123 71.48 25.01 -13.13
N ARG A 1124 72.06 23.80 -13.02
CA ARG A 1124 73.03 23.25 -13.98
C ARG A 1124 72.47 22.14 -14.87
N VAL A 1125 71.27 21.63 -14.59
CA VAL A 1125 70.64 20.56 -15.36
C VAL A 1125 69.46 21.15 -16.14
N PHE A 1126 69.50 21.07 -17.47
CA PHE A 1126 68.53 21.67 -18.38
C PHE A 1126 67.78 20.57 -19.15
N LEU A 1127 66.48 20.75 -19.35
CA LEU A 1127 65.74 19.95 -20.31
C LEU A 1127 65.83 20.60 -21.68
N ALA A 1128 66.30 19.85 -22.67
CA ALA A 1128 66.33 20.26 -24.06
C ALA A 1128 65.03 19.88 -24.78
N ALA A 1129 64.82 20.45 -25.97
CA ALA A 1129 63.68 20.09 -26.81
C ALA A 1129 63.62 18.58 -27.09
N PRO A 1130 62.47 17.92 -26.90
CA PRO A 1130 62.35 16.48 -27.13
C PRO A 1130 62.44 16.15 -28.62
N LYS A 1131 63.02 14.99 -28.94
CA LYS A 1131 63.12 14.49 -30.31
C LYS A 1131 62.22 13.27 -30.48
N VAL A 1132 61.46 13.26 -31.58
CA VAL A 1132 60.68 12.10 -32.00
C VAL A 1132 61.39 11.51 -33.21
N CYS A 1133 61.72 10.23 -33.14
CA CYS A 1133 62.23 9.52 -34.30
C CYS A 1133 61.07 9.03 -35.16
N ASP A 1134 61.07 9.48 -36.41
CA ASP A 1134 60.24 8.97 -37.49
C ASP A 1134 60.88 7.70 -38.09
N GLN A 1135 60.42 7.25 -39.26
CA GLN A 1135 60.77 5.96 -39.88
C GLN A 1135 62.28 5.76 -40.19
N ALA A 1136 63.15 6.72 -39.85
CA ALA A 1136 64.57 6.74 -40.16
C ALA A 1136 65.50 6.20 -39.04
N CYS A 1137 64.97 5.69 -37.92
CA CYS A 1137 65.78 5.06 -36.88
C CYS A 1137 66.20 3.62 -37.23
N ASP A 1138 67.46 3.29 -36.95
CA ASP A 1138 68.05 1.96 -37.12
C ASP A 1138 67.30 0.88 -36.30
N GLU A 1139 67.32 -0.39 -36.73
CA GLU A 1139 66.60 -1.51 -36.06
C GLU A 1139 67.08 -1.75 -34.61
N THR A 1140 68.27 -1.25 -34.26
CA THR A 1140 68.84 -1.30 -32.91
C THR A 1140 68.45 -0.13 -32.01
N TRP A 1141 67.67 0.84 -32.50
CA TRP A 1141 67.27 2.01 -31.73
C TRP A 1141 66.43 1.63 -30.51
N ARG A 1142 66.75 2.23 -29.37
CA ARG A 1142 65.99 2.07 -28.13
C ARG A 1142 65.54 3.42 -27.59
N PRO A 1143 64.39 3.47 -26.92
CA PRO A 1143 63.97 4.69 -26.23
C PRO A 1143 65.01 5.10 -25.19
N HIS A 1144 65.46 6.35 -25.25
CA HIS A 1144 66.54 6.83 -24.38
C HIS A 1144 66.44 8.32 -24.08
N VAL A 1145 67.25 8.77 -23.12
CA VAL A 1145 67.57 10.17 -22.87
C VAL A 1145 69.05 10.37 -23.12
N GLU A 1146 69.38 11.32 -23.98
CA GLU A 1146 70.74 11.74 -24.30
C GLU A 1146 71.23 12.80 -23.30
N LEU A 1147 72.44 12.61 -22.79
CA LEU A 1147 73.13 13.45 -21.81
C LEU A 1147 74.23 14.25 -22.54
N SER A 1148 74.06 15.57 -22.69
CA SER A 1148 75.10 16.43 -23.30
C SER A 1148 75.68 17.40 -22.28
N LEU A 1149 77.01 17.37 -22.11
CA LEU A 1149 77.73 18.26 -21.19
C LEU A 1149 78.22 19.51 -21.93
N GLY A 1150 77.98 20.68 -21.34
CA GLY A 1150 78.50 21.97 -21.79
C GLY A 1150 79.31 22.65 -20.68
N VAL A 1151 80.32 23.44 -21.06
CA VAL A 1151 81.09 24.30 -20.14
C VAL A 1151 80.78 25.75 -20.51
N HIS A 1152 80.46 26.58 -19.52
CA HIS A 1152 80.30 28.03 -19.69
C HIS A 1152 81.37 28.79 -18.91
#